data_AF-A0A661YZL8-F1
#
_entry.id   AF-A0A661YZL8-F1
#
_cell.length_a   1.000
_cell.length_b   1.000
_cell.length_c   1.000
_cell.angle_alpha   90.00
_cell.angle_beta   90.00
_cell.angle_gamma   90.00
#
_symmetry.space_group_name_H-M   'P 1'
#
loop_
_entity.id
_entity.type
_entity.pdbx_description
1 polymer ?
#
loop_
_entity_poly.entity_id
_entity_poly.type
_entity_poly.pdbx_seq_one_letter_code
_entity_poly.pdbx_strand_id
1 'polypeptide(L)'
;MSFIEISYRSSVRDIKMELKQSFPLFFSFISDSMNFDEFIRVFNSYFKEELDNYVIKNWSVSSRESALQRAIVLCSNDGLEFNDPSRNNQKFVSRPFFWLWQVVREDEVFATNDFFEDIFALLTAVFSENKQQVLSQEVLLNNMLNLPKGTDTAIVEQRELNKLRIIESLIPNIENAKNVHPIYHFTTEQTIEDKISTVFNWWKDSKFHLRFAIRTVDELKRAMGNKLPKQIIENFEKGVAKGIPIFINPYYLSLVSVNEDGSFNKSDRTIRDYIFYSKDLVDTFGKIKAWEKEDIIEDGKPNAAGWLLPKGDSVHRRYPEVAIFIPEGRGRACAGLCVSCQRMYGFQKGQLNFDLDKADQKIDKAEQRKSLFKYFETDSHLQDILITGGDAFMNTDSGLERILNDFFEIAKSKKERADAMSANSRIASFQRVRLGTRILAYLPQRVGAELVRVLKDFKAKASAIGIKQFIIQTHFETTMELTPEAVRTIEMLRETGWLIVNQQVFTTAASRRSHSMHLRRELNKLGVLPYYTFAVKGFKENRENAAPIARVAQEVIEEKALGKPSKDRSIEFYNNPSENHKLFAQIEKEENLPFVATDRSLINLPALGKSLCFEQIGITLDGRRILSFEHDKFRNHSPIVENGEKVIIVEAKSIAAYLRQIKTMGENTNDYYGIYSYSKGQTEKRSKVFEYPKFNYNLINKYNHCEI
;
A
#
# COMPACT_ATOMS: atom_id res chain seq x y z
N MET A 1 -12.50 18.25 -11.56
CA MET A 1 -12.24 17.47 -12.78
C MET A 1 -11.23 16.38 -12.48
N SER A 2 -11.48 15.14 -12.88
CA SER A 2 -10.46 14.08 -12.82
C SER A 2 -9.39 14.44 -13.85
N PHE A 3 -8.20 14.82 -13.40
CA PHE A 3 -7.05 15.19 -14.24
C PHE A 3 -6.56 14.05 -15.16
N ILE A 4 -7.16 12.86 -15.01
CA ILE A 4 -6.91 11.64 -15.75
C ILE A 4 -7.61 11.67 -17.12
N GLU A 5 -8.64 12.50 -17.32
CA GLU A 5 -9.54 12.44 -18.49
C GLU A 5 -9.10 13.27 -19.72
N ILE A 6 -7.98 14.00 -19.65
CA ILE A 6 -7.52 14.82 -20.78
C ILE A 6 -6.49 14.06 -21.62
N SER A 7 -6.98 13.28 -22.58
CA SER A 7 -6.24 12.99 -23.82
C SER A 7 -6.82 13.93 -24.87
N TYR A 8 -6.07 14.97 -25.26
CA TYR A 8 -6.29 15.53 -26.59
C TYR A 8 -6.04 14.39 -27.59
N ARG A 9 -6.83 14.29 -28.66
CA ARG A 9 -6.47 13.43 -29.79
C ARG A 9 -5.60 14.27 -30.71
N SER A 10 -4.34 13.90 -30.89
CA SER A 10 -3.54 14.40 -32.00
C SER A 10 -4.23 13.99 -33.30
N SER A 11 -4.14 14.78 -34.37
CA SER A 11 -4.73 14.36 -35.63
C SER A 11 -3.99 13.12 -36.14
N VAL A 12 -4.69 12.21 -36.83
CA VAL A 12 -4.05 11.02 -37.46
C VAL A 12 -2.89 11.45 -38.35
N ARG A 13 -3.01 12.63 -38.99
CA ARG A 13 -1.97 13.25 -39.80
C ARG A 13 -0.72 13.61 -38.98
N ASP A 14 -0.86 14.14 -37.78
CA ASP A 14 0.28 14.49 -36.92
C ASP A 14 1.02 13.22 -36.47
N ILE A 15 0.28 12.19 -36.04
CA ILE A 15 0.85 10.90 -35.63
C ILE A 15 1.58 10.24 -36.81
N LYS A 16 0.99 10.26 -38.01
CA LYS A 16 1.62 9.73 -39.23
C LYS A 16 2.90 10.50 -39.58
N MET A 17 2.88 11.83 -39.45
CA MET A 17 4.04 12.67 -39.72
C MET A 17 5.17 12.39 -38.73
N GLU A 18 4.87 12.28 -37.43
CA GLU A 18 5.83 11.91 -36.40
C GLU A 18 6.42 10.52 -36.66
N LEU A 19 5.59 9.52 -36.98
CA LEU A 19 6.06 8.17 -37.34
C LEU A 19 7.06 8.20 -38.51
N LYS A 20 6.74 8.96 -39.56
CA LYS A 20 7.59 9.07 -40.74
C LYS A 20 8.92 9.77 -40.44
N GLN A 21 8.91 10.79 -39.57
CA GLN A 21 10.09 11.59 -39.23
C GLN A 21 10.99 10.90 -38.20
N SER A 22 10.40 10.42 -37.10
CA SER A 22 11.13 9.86 -35.97
C SER A 22 11.50 8.39 -36.14
N PHE A 23 10.72 7.63 -36.92
CA PHE A 23 10.92 6.18 -37.09
C PHE A 23 10.81 5.75 -38.57
N PRO A 24 11.65 6.28 -39.47
CA PRO A 24 11.56 6.02 -40.91
C PRO A 24 11.66 4.52 -41.27
N LEU A 25 12.52 3.77 -40.56
CA LEU A 25 12.63 2.31 -40.75
C LEU A 25 11.33 1.59 -40.36
N PHE A 26 10.75 1.93 -39.20
CA PHE A 26 9.45 1.41 -38.78
C PHE A 26 8.35 1.73 -39.81
N PHE A 27 8.32 2.97 -40.30
CA PHE A 27 7.36 3.43 -41.30
C PHE A 27 7.47 2.64 -42.61
N SER A 28 8.69 2.28 -43.04
CA SER A 28 8.91 1.45 -44.23
C SER A 28 8.34 0.04 -44.08
N PHE A 29 8.52 -0.62 -42.93
CA PHE A 29 7.93 -1.95 -42.69
C PHE A 29 6.41 -1.96 -42.90
N ILE A 30 5.70 -0.91 -42.48
CA ILE A 30 4.26 -0.78 -42.70
C ILE A 30 3.94 -0.50 -44.18
N SER A 31 4.68 0.42 -44.80
CA SER A 31 4.42 0.87 -46.17
C SER A 31 4.65 -0.24 -47.20
N ASP A 32 5.67 -1.07 -46.97
CA ASP A 32 6.13 -2.09 -47.92
C ASP A 32 5.36 -3.42 -47.78
N SER A 33 4.68 -3.64 -46.65
CA SER A 33 3.88 -4.86 -46.43
C SER A 33 2.53 -4.76 -47.14
N MET A 34 2.02 -5.87 -47.69
CA MET A 34 0.71 -5.89 -48.38
C MET A 34 -0.47 -5.89 -47.41
N ASN A 35 -0.30 -6.51 -46.26
CA ASN A 35 -1.33 -6.62 -45.22
C ASN A 35 -0.70 -6.61 -43.80
N PHE A 36 -1.56 -6.53 -42.79
CA PHE A 36 -1.13 -6.43 -41.39
C PHE A 36 -0.37 -7.67 -40.89
N ASP A 37 -0.77 -8.88 -41.30
CA ASP A 37 -0.13 -10.12 -40.86
C ASP A 37 1.30 -10.23 -41.40
N GLU A 38 1.50 -9.82 -42.66
CA GLU A 38 2.82 -9.72 -43.26
C GLU A 38 3.69 -8.70 -42.51
N PHE A 39 3.15 -7.51 -42.21
CA PHE A 39 3.85 -6.49 -41.44
C PHE A 39 4.29 -7.02 -40.07
N ILE A 40 3.39 -7.60 -39.29
CA ILE A 40 3.72 -8.14 -37.96
C ILE A 40 4.80 -9.22 -38.06
N ARG A 41 4.73 -10.11 -39.07
CA ARG A 41 5.72 -11.17 -39.26
C ARG A 41 7.10 -10.60 -39.56
N VAL A 42 7.21 -9.70 -40.56
CA VAL A 42 8.47 -9.06 -40.94
C VAL A 42 9.06 -8.28 -39.77
N PHE A 43 8.21 -7.53 -39.09
CA PHE A 43 8.61 -6.69 -37.96
C PHE A 43 9.09 -7.50 -36.75
N ASN A 44 8.42 -8.61 -36.43
CA ASN A 44 8.85 -9.52 -35.38
C ASN A 44 10.16 -10.23 -35.73
N SER A 45 10.37 -10.61 -37.00
CA SER A 45 11.64 -11.19 -37.44
C SER A 45 12.79 -10.19 -37.28
N TYR A 46 12.60 -8.93 -37.68
CA TYR A 46 13.58 -7.86 -37.49
C TYR A 46 14.02 -7.75 -36.02
N PHE A 47 13.08 -7.74 -35.08
CA PHE A 47 13.44 -7.66 -33.66
C PHE A 47 14.23 -8.86 -33.14
N LYS A 48 13.93 -10.07 -33.63
CA LYS A 48 14.65 -11.28 -33.24
C LYS A 48 16.08 -11.27 -33.78
N GLU A 49 16.25 -10.91 -35.05
CA GLU A 49 17.56 -10.77 -35.67
C GLU A 49 18.41 -9.70 -34.97
N GLU A 50 17.82 -8.55 -34.66
CA GLU A 50 18.50 -7.50 -33.90
C GLU A 50 18.91 -7.98 -32.50
N LEU A 51 18.04 -8.74 -31.82
CA LEU A 51 18.32 -9.27 -30.48
C LEU A 51 19.44 -10.33 -30.50
N ASP A 52 19.49 -11.19 -31.52
CA ASP A 52 20.52 -12.23 -31.67
C ASP A 52 21.93 -11.64 -31.87
N ASN A 53 22.02 -10.41 -32.38
CA ASN A 53 23.28 -9.68 -32.52
C ASN A 53 23.84 -9.14 -31.18
N TYR A 54 23.09 -9.23 -30.08
CA TYR A 54 23.54 -8.77 -28.76
C TYR A 54 24.20 -9.86 -27.91
N VAL A 55 25.45 -9.63 -27.53
CA VAL A 55 26.12 -10.40 -26.48
C VAL A 55 25.72 -9.82 -25.11
N ILE A 56 24.85 -10.53 -24.37
CA ILE A 56 24.37 -10.11 -23.06
C ILE A 56 25.54 -10.06 -22.07
N LYS A 57 26.08 -8.85 -21.82
CA LYS A 57 27.12 -8.64 -20.81
C LYS A 57 26.56 -8.13 -19.48
N ASN A 58 25.50 -7.30 -19.50
CA ASN A 58 24.79 -6.80 -18.30
C ASN A 58 23.33 -6.41 -18.65
N TRP A 59 22.35 -6.91 -17.89
CA TRP A 59 20.94 -6.56 -18.08
C TRP A 59 20.61 -5.17 -17.51
N SER A 60 19.95 -4.31 -18.29
CA SER A 60 19.41 -3.02 -17.83
C SER A 60 18.00 -2.82 -18.37
N VAL A 61 17.09 -2.29 -17.54
CA VAL A 61 15.70 -2.02 -17.92
C VAL A 61 15.61 -0.99 -19.05
N SER A 62 16.50 -0.01 -19.09
CA SER A 62 16.53 1.07 -20.10
C SER A 62 17.34 0.73 -21.35
N SER A 63 17.75 -0.54 -21.51
CA SER A 63 18.59 -0.97 -22.62
C SER A 63 17.78 -1.28 -23.88
N ARG A 64 18.40 -1.15 -25.06
CA ARG A 64 17.78 -1.47 -26.35
C ARG A 64 17.35 -2.94 -26.41
N GLU A 65 18.13 -3.83 -25.80
CA GLU A 65 17.82 -5.27 -25.68
C GLU A 65 16.53 -5.50 -24.90
N SER A 66 16.33 -4.81 -23.77
CA SER A 66 15.07 -4.90 -23.01
C SER A 66 13.89 -4.35 -23.80
N ALA A 67 14.10 -3.30 -24.62
CA ALA A 67 13.06 -2.77 -25.51
C ALA A 67 12.72 -3.74 -26.65
N LEU A 68 13.71 -4.38 -27.27
CA LEU A 68 13.52 -5.43 -28.29
C LEU A 68 12.74 -6.63 -27.72
N GLN A 69 13.12 -7.11 -26.52
CA GLN A 69 12.39 -8.18 -25.82
C GLN A 69 10.92 -7.81 -25.61
N ARG A 70 10.65 -6.59 -25.12
CA ARG A 70 9.29 -6.07 -24.94
C ARG A 70 8.54 -6.04 -26.27
N ALA A 71 9.18 -5.58 -27.35
CA ALA A 71 8.55 -5.48 -28.65
C ALA A 71 8.19 -6.86 -29.24
N ILE A 72 9.06 -7.87 -29.08
CA ILE A 72 8.79 -9.27 -29.47
C ILE A 72 7.58 -9.84 -28.72
N VAL A 73 7.50 -9.60 -27.40
CA VAL A 73 6.35 -10.03 -26.58
C VAL A 73 5.06 -9.38 -27.07
N LEU A 74 5.08 -8.07 -27.34
CA LEU A 74 3.92 -7.36 -27.87
C LEU A 74 3.51 -7.84 -29.27
N CYS A 75 4.46 -8.13 -30.17
CA CYS A 75 4.18 -8.70 -31.49
C CYS A 75 3.52 -10.08 -31.36
N SER A 76 4.06 -10.93 -30.48
CA SER A 76 3.56 -12.29 -30.28
C SER A 76 2.15 -12.33 -29.66
N ASN A 77 1.75 -11.23 -29.02
CA ASN A 77 0.46 -11.08 -28.36
C ASN A 77 -0.51 -10.15 -29.12
N ASP A 78 -0.15 -9.67 -30.31
CA ASP A 78 -1.04 -8.80 -31.10
C ASP A 78 -2.31 -9.56 -31.51
N GLY A 79 -3.47 -8.95 -31.28
CA GLY A 79 -4.78 -9.55 -31.54
C GLY A 79 -5.30 -10.47 -30.42
N LEU A 80 -4.47 -10.83 -29.42
CA LEU A 80 -4.90 -11.70 -28.33
C LEU A 80 -5.84 -11.00 -27.35
N GLU A 81 -6.71 -11.80 -26.74
CA GLU A 81 -7.64 -11.38 -25.71
C GLU A 81 -7.14 -11.79 -24.32
N PHE A 82 -7.21 -10.85 -23.38
CA PHE A 82 -6.76 -11.03 -22.01
C PHE A 82 -7.91 -10.80 -21.02
N ASN A 83 -8.07 -11.72 -20.08
CA ASN A 83 -9.09 -11.64 -19.03
C ASN A 83 -8.47 -11.06 -17.75
N ASP A 84 -9.05 -9.98 -17.24
CA ASP A 84 -8.63 -9.43 -15.95
C ASP A 84 -9.52 -9.98 -14.81
N PRO A 85 -9.05 -10.96 -14.01
CA PRO A 85 -9.82 -11.55 -12.91
C PRO A 85 -10.16 -10.55 -11.81
N SER A 86 -9.43 -9.44 -11.75
CA SER A 86 -9.70 -8.36 -10.83
C SER A 86 -10.98 -7.61 -11.28
N ARG A 87 -11.25 -7.48 -12.59
CA ARG A 87 -12.42 -6.77 -13.16
C ARG A 87 -13.55 -7.70 -13.61
N ASN A 88 -13.94 -8.69 -12.80
CA ASN A 88 -14.94 -9.71 -13.17
C ASN A 88 -14.62 -10.45 -14.48
N ASN A 89 -13.35 -10.74 -14.75
CA ASN A 89 -12.90 -11.34 -16.01
C ASN A 89 -13.29 -10.50 -17.24
N GLN A 90 -13.29 -9.17 -17.11
CA GLN A 90 -13.44 -8.28 -18.27
C GLN A 90 -12.34 -8.60 -19.30
N LYS A 91 -12.77 -8.71 -20.56
CA LYS A 91 -11.93 -9.01 -21.72
C LYS A 91 -11.29 -7.74 -22.27
N PHE A 92 -10.00 -7.81 -22.58
CA PHE A 92 -9.23 -6.74 -23.21
C PHE A 92 -8.46 -7.31 -24.39
N VAL A 93 -8.70 -6.77 -25.58
CA VAL A 93 -7.94 -7.12 -26.78
C VAL A 93 -6.75 -6.18 -26.90
N SER A 94 -5.55 -6.75 -27.04
CA SER A 94 -4.32 -5.99 -27.23
C SER A 94 -3.98 -5.94 -28.72
N ARG A 95 -3.80 -4.74 -29.27
CA ARG A 95 -3.32 -4.55 -30.65
C ARG A 95 -2.25 -3.45 -30.72
N PRO A 96 -1.05 -3.71 -30.17
CA PRO A 96 0.01 -2.71 -30.01
C PRO A 96 0.48 -2.09 -31.33
N PHE A 97 0.48 -2.83 -32.44
CA PHE A 97 1.00 -2.30 -33.71
C PHE A 97 -0.07 -2.10 -34.79
N PHE A 98 -1.26 -2.69 -34.64
CA PHE A 98 -2.39 -2.48 -35.56
C PHE A 98 -2.79 -1.01 -35.69
N TRP A 99 -2.81 -0.25 -34.61
CA TRP A 99 -3.23 1.15 -34.68
C TRP A 99 -2.21 2.05 -35.38
N LEU A 100 -0.93 1.68 -35.35
CA LEU A 100 0.12 2.34 -36.13
C LEU A 100 -0.03 2.01 -37.61
N TRP A 101 -0.36 0.76 -37.94
CA TRP A 101 -0.71 0.33 -39.29
C TRP A 101 -1.86 1.17 -39.86
N GLN A 102 -2.96 1.30 -39.11
CA GLN A 102 -4.12 2.12 -39.50
C GLN A 102 -3.73 3.59 -39.72
N VAL A 103 -2.90 4.17 -38.83
CA VAL A 103 -2.41 5.55 -38.97
C VAL A 103 -1.64 5.75 -40.29
N VAL A 104 -0.74 4.83 -40.65
CA VAL A 104 0.05 4.96 -41.88
C VAL A 104 -0.82 4.78 -43.13
N ARG A 105 -1.82 3.89 -43.07
CA ARG A 105 -2.79 3.65 -44.15
C ARG A 105 -3.86 4.73 -44.27
N GLU A 106 -3.91 5.68 -43.33
CA GLU A 106 -4.92 6.75 -43.25
C GLU A 106 -6.36 6.22 -43.06
N ASP A 107 -6.46 5.08 -42.39
CA ASP A 107 -7.74 4.45 -42.01
C ASP A 107 -8.24 4.96 -40.63
N GLU A 108 -9.37 4.43 -40.15
CA GLU A 108 -9.97 4.83 -38.87
C GLU A 108 -9.15 4.35 -37.66
N VAL A 109 -8.86 5.29 -36.74
CA VAL A 109 -8.03 5.06 -35.56
C VAL A 109 -8.82 5.33 -34.28
N PHE A 110 -8.90 4.31 -33.42
CA PHE A 110 -9.62 4.41 -32.13
C PHE A 110 -8.70 4.56 -30.91
N ALA A 111 -7.40 4.29 -31.06
CA ALA A 111 -6.44 4.44 -29.98
C ALA A 111 -6.28 5.91 -29.56
N THR A 112 -6.07 6.13 -28.26
CA THR A 112 -5.87 7.47 -27.67
C THR A 112 -4.41 7.91 -27.75
N ASN A 113 -4.13 9.18 -27.47
CA ASN A 113 -2.75 9.67 -27.38
C ASN A 113 -1.92 8.93 -26.32
N ASP A 114 -2.53 8.54 -25.20
CA ASP A 114 -1.84 7.78 -24.14
C ASP A 114 -1.29 6.43 -24.65
N PHE A 115 -1.99 5.79 -25.59
CA PHE A 115 -1.51 4.58 -26.26
C PHE A 115 -0.30 4.90 -27.14
N PHE A 116 -0.41 5.95 -27.96
CA PHE A 116 0.67 6.33 -28.89
C PHE A 116 1.93 6.80 -28.14
N GLU A 117 1.79 7.54 -27.03
CA GLU A 117 2.92 7.93 -26.19
C GLU A 117 3.72 6.71 -25.67
N ASP A 118 3.03 5.67 -25.18
CA ASP A 118 3.70 4.47 -24.66
C ASP A 118 4.38 3.66 -25.78
N ILE A 119 3.72 3.52 -26.92
CA ILE A 119 4.28 2.83 -28.08
C ILE A 119 5.42 3.62 -28.73
N PHE A 120 5.32 4.94 -28.82
CA PHE A 120 6.42 5.78 -29.33
C PHE A 120 7.62 5.73 -28.40
N ALA A 121 7.42 5.72 -27.08
CA ALA A 121 8.52 5.50 -26.14
C ALA A 121 9.22 4.13 -26.36
N LEU A 122 8.46 3.08 -26.71
CA LEU A 122 9.04 1.79 -27.12
C LEU A 122 9.82 1.92 -28.43
N LEU A 123 9.24 2.51 -29.48
CA LEU A 123 9.91 2.69 -30.77
C LEU A 123 11.19 3.52 -30.63
N THR A 124 11.18 4.59 -29.83
CA THR A 124 12.40 5.35 -29.50
C THR A 124 13.46 4.47 -28.87
N ALA A 125 13.09 3.65 -27.87
CA ALA A 125 14.05 2.75 -27.21
C ALA A 125 14.61 1.67 -28.15
N VAL A 126 13.89 1.30 -29.21
CA VAL A 126 14.32 0.30 -30.20
C VAL A 126 15.12 0.93 -31.36
N PHE A 127 14.71 2.09 -31.86
CA PHE A 127 15.27 2.66 -33.09
C PHE A 127 16.24 3.83 -32.86
N SER A 128 16.34 4.35 -31.64
CA SER A 128 17.27 5.44 -31.30
C SER A 128 18.43 4.96 -30.42
N GLU A 129 19.62 5.55 -30.63
CA GLU A 129 20.78 5.35 -29.73
C GLU A 129 20.65 6.14 -28.41
N ASN A 130 19.61 6.96 -28.29
CA ASN A 130 19.36 7.78 -27.11
C ASN A 130 19.05 6.90 -25.90
N LYS A 131 20.02 6.83 -24.97
CA LYS A 131 19.79 6.25 -23.65
C LYS A 131 18.69 7.02 -22.94
N GLN A 132 17.70 6.29 -22.45
CA GLN A 132 16.62 6.89 -21.70
C GLN A 132 17.13 7.54 -20.42
N GLN A 133 16.54 8.68 -20.05
CA GLN A 133 16.96 9.48 -18.91
C GLN A 133 16.73 8.71 -17.59
N VAL A 134 17.82 8.42 -16.88
CA VAL A 134 17.83 7.91 -15.50
C VAL A 134 18.44 8.99 -14.63
N LEU A 135 17.79 9.35 -13.52
CA LEU A 135 18.36 10.32 -12.59
C LEU A 135 19.59 9.73 -11.91
N SER A 136 20.62 10.56 -11.72
CA SER A 136 21.78 10.16 -10.94
C SER A 136 21.41 9.95 -9.47
N GLN A 137 22.18 9.10 -8.80
CA GLN A 137 22.08 8.89 -7.35
C GLN A 137 22.22 10.20 -6.57
N GLU A 138 23.08 11.10 -7.03
CA GLU A 138 23.29 12.43 -6.44
C GLU A 138 22.03 13.31 -6.52
N VAL A 139 21.36 13.35 -7.68
CA VAL A 139 20.11 14.10 -7.85
C VAL A 139 19.02 13.52 -6.95
N LEU A 140 18.89 12.19 -6.88
CA LEU A 140 17.92 11.53 -6.00
C LEU A 140 18.18 11.87 -4.51
N LEU A 141 19.45 11.85 -4.09
CA LEU A 141 19.87 12.19 -2.73
C LEU A 141 19.59 13.66 -2.41
N ASN A 142 19.93 14.58 -3.31
CA ASN A 142 19.67 16.01 -3.13
C ASN A 142 18.17 16.30 -3.05
N ASN A 143 17.36 15.70 -3.94
CA ASN A 143 15.91 15.80 -3.88
C ASN A 143 15.39 15.28 -2.54
N MET A 144 15.87 14.12 -2.08
CA MET A 144 15.49 13.53 -0.80
C MET A 144 15.82 14.45 0.38
N LEU A 145 16.97 15.12 0.36
CA LEU A 145 17.44 15.99 1.43
C LEU A 145 16.64 17.30 1.55
N ASN A 146 16.05 17.76 0.45
CA ASN A 146 15.27 18.99 0.37
C ASN A 146 13.77 18.81 0.67
N LEU A 147 13.31 17.57 0.90
CA LEU A 147 11.93 17.31 1.28
C LEU A 147 11.68 17.69 2.75
N PRO A 148 10.52 18.30 3.06
CA PRO A 148 10.18 18.69 4.43
C PRO A 148 9.79 17.47 5.28
N LYS A 149 9.86 17.67 6.60
CA LYS A 149 9.49 16.69 7.61
C LYS A 149 8.39 17.23 8.52
N GLY A 150 7.61 16.31 9.08
CA GLY A 150 6.59 16.65 10.06
C GLY A 150 7.14 17.23 11.37
N THR A 151 8.45 17.09 11.62
CA THR A 151 9.19 17.63 12.76
C THR A 151 9.88 18.96 12.49
N ASP A 152 9.88 19.47 11.26
CA ASP A 152 10.54 20.75 10.96
C ASP A 152 9.81 21.89 11.68
N THR A 153 10.56 22.82 12.28
CA THR A 153 10.00 23.90 13.12
C THR A 153 8.86 24.65 12.45
N ALA A 154 9.05 25.09 11.21
CA ALA A 154 8.01 25.81 10.45
C ALA A 154 6.73 24.96 10.21
N ILE A 155 6.88 23.65 10.03
CA ILE A 155 5.75 22.73 9.86
C ILE A 155 5.02 22.52 11.19
N VAL A 156 5.76 22.40 12.29
CA VAL A 156 5.18 22.27 13.64
C VAL A 156 4.39 23.53 14.02
N GLU A 157 4.97 24.72 13.81
CA GLU A 157 4.29 26.00 14.04
C GLU A 157 3.01 26.12 13.22
N GLN A 158 3.08 25.77 11.92
CA GLN A 158 1.90 25.76 11.05
C GLN A 158 0.81 24.80 11.56
N ARG A 159 1.19 23.66 12.13
CA ARG A 159 0.25 22.66 12.66
C ARG A 159 -0.39 23.07 13.98
N GLU A 160 0.32 23.82 14.83
CA GLU A 160 -0.30 24.42 16.02
C GLU A 160 -1.37 25.45 15.64
N LEU A 161 -1.17 26.22 14.57
CA LEU A 161 -2.21 27.11 14.03
C LEU A 161 -3.41 26.31 13.49
N ASN A 162 -3.16 25.22 12.75
CA ASN A 162 -4.25 24.33 12.29
C ASN A 162 -5.02 23.72 13.46
N LYS A 163 -4.33 23.30 14.51
CA LYS A 163 -4.92 22.74 15.73
C LYS A 163 -5.76 23.76 16.45
N LEU A 164 -5.28 25.01 16.63
CA LEU A 164 -6.06 26.09 17.22
C LEU A 164 -7.36 26.33 16.46
N ARG A 165 -7.29 26.46 15.12
CA ARG A 165 -8.48 26.60 14.26
C ARG A 165 -9.46 25.45 14.43
N ILE A 166 -8.97 24.22 14.50
CA ILE A 166 -9.83 23.03 14.70
C ILE A 166 -10.47 23.08 16.10
N ILE A 167 -9.72 23.42 17.15
CA ILE A 167 -10.23 23.58 18.51
C ILE A 167 -11.37 24.60 18.55
N GLU A 168 -11.16 25.78 17.97
CA GLU A 168 -12.19 26.83 17.89
C GLU A 168 -13.44 26.33 17.17
N SER A 169 -13.28 25.54 16.10
CA SER A 169 -14.41 24.96 15.37
C SER A 169 -15.19 23.90 16.15
N LEU A 170 -14.56 23.27 17.15
CA LEU A 170 -15.16 22.23 18.00
C LEU A 170 -15.89 22.82 19.21
N ILE A 171 -15.48 23.97 19.73
CA ILE A 171 -16.08 24.59 20.93
C ILE A 171 -17.60 24.71 20.81
N PRO A 172 -18.18 25.28 19.73
CA PRO A 172 -19.64 25.36 19.60
C PRO A 172 -20.32 23.99 19.55
N ASN A 173 -19.67 22.97 18.99
CA ASN A 173 -20.21 21.61 18.93
C ASN A 173 -20.24 20.97 20.34
N ILE A 174 -19.25 21.27 21.18
CA ILE A 174 -19.16 20.78 22.56
C ILE A 174 -20.20 21.47 23.44
N GLU A 175 -20.33 22.79 23.32
CA GLU A 175 -21.30 23.59 24.09
C GLU A 175 -22.74 23.23 23.79
N ASN A 176 -23.06 23.08 22.50
CA ASN A 176 -24.43 22.84 22.03
C ASN A 176 -24.74 21.34 21.89
N ALA A 177 -23.91 20.46 22.46
CA ALA A 177 -24.13 19.03 22.42
C ALA A 177 -25.45 18.69 23.14
N LYS A 178 -26.41 18.09 22.40
CA LYS A 178 -27.71 17.67 22.95
C LYS A 178 -27.59 16.79 24.20
N ASN A 179 -26.54 15.98 24.25
CA ASN A 179 -26.19 15.14 25.39
C ASN A 179 -24.79 15.56 25.90
N VAL A 180 -24.75 16.19 27.08
CA VAL A 180 -23.50 16.62 27.72
C VAL A 180 -22.64 15.40 28.03
N HIS A 181 -21.39 15.43 27.60
CA HIS A 181 -20.46 14.31 27.82
C HIS A 181 -19.87 14.38 29.24
N PRO A 182 -19.75 13.26 29.97
CA PRO A 182 -19.31 13.27 31.37
C PRO A 182 -17.89 13.85 31.57
N ILE A 183 -17.01 13.66 30.57
CA ILE A 183 -15.60 14.12 30.62
C ILE A 183 -15.41 15.42 29.81
N TYR A 184 -15.74 15.40 28.52
CA TYR A 184 -15.51 16.54 27.61
C TYR A 184 -16.71 17.50 27.57
N HIS A 185 -16.89 18.30 28.62
CA HIS A 185 -17.86 19.39 28.66
C HIS A 185 -17.26 20.62 29.34
N PHE A 186 -17.78 21.80 29.00
CA PHE A 186 -17.39 23.05 29.64
C PHE A 186 -18.23 23.31 30.89
N THR A 187 -17.65 24.05 31.84
CA THR A 187 -18.39 24.56 33.00
C THR A 187 -19.08 25.89 32.64
N THR A 188 -20.07 26.30 33.44
CA THR A 188 -20.96 27.44 33.13
C THR A 188 -20.28 28.80 33.11
N GLU A 189 -19.04 28.91 33.62
CA GLU A 189 -18.30 30.17 33.76
C GLU A 189 -16.89 30.04 33.17
N GLN A 190 -16.78 29.95 31.84
CA GLN A 190 -15.49 29.92 31.15
C GLN A 190 -15.43 30.95 30.03
N THR A 191 -14.34 31.70 29.97
CA THR A 191 -14.01 32.55 28.82
C THR A 191 -13.66 31.69 27.60
N ILE A 192 -13.59 32.30 26.41
CA ILE A 192 -13.17 31.57 25.21
C ILE A 192 -11.73 31.03 25.34
N GLU A 193 -10.85 31.78 25.99
CA GLU A 193 -9.45 31.39 26.24
C GLU A 193 -9.38 30.18 27.18
N ASP A 194 -10.21 30.17 28.23
CA ASP A 194 -10.31 29.03 29.16
C ASP A 194 -10.81 27.77 28.45
N LYS A 195 -11.79 27.91 27.54
CA LYS A 195 -12.32 26.80 26.75
C LYS A 195 -11.25 26.25 25.81
N ILE A 196 -10.51 27.12 25.12
CA ILE A 196 -9.39 26.73 24.26
C ILE A 196 -8.36 25.95 25.07
N SER A 197 -7.92 26.48 26.23
CA SER A 197 -6.97 25.81 27.13
C SER A 197 -7.47 24.44 27.62
N THR A 198 -8.76 24.36 27.97
CA THR A 198 -9.42 23.11 28.37
C THR A 198 -9.35 22.07 27.24
N VAL A 199 -9.69 22.45 26.01
CA VAL A 199 -9.63 21.55 24.85
C VAL A 199 -8.19 21.16 24.51
N PHE A 200 -7.21 22.06 24.67
CA PHE A 200 -5.79 21.72 24.52
C PHE A 200 -5.35 20.60 25.49
N ASN A 201 -5.90 20.55 26.69
CA ASN A 201 -5.64 19.45 27.62
C ASN A 201 -6.33 18.16 27.15
N TRP A 202 -7.59 18.22 26.71
CA TRP A 202 -8.29 17.07 26.15
C TRP A 202 -7.65 16.54 24.86
N TRP A 203 -6.96 17.39 24.09
CA TRP A 203 -6.21 16.99 22.90
C TRP A 203 -5.16 15.91 23.16
N LYS A 204 -4.68 15.77 24.40
CA LYS A 204 -3.73 14.74 24.80
C LYS A 204 -4.39 13.37 24.98
N ASP A 205 -5.72 13.31 25.03
CA ASP A 205 -6.49 12.09 25.21
C ASP A 205 -6.98 11.55 23.85
N SER A 206 -6.58 10.33 23.50
CA SER A 206 -7.03 9.65 22.28
C SER A 206 -8.56 9.52 22.17
N LYS A 207 -9.28 9.39 23.29
CA LYS A 207 -10.75 9.26 23.30
C LYS A 207 -11.44 10.55 22.88
N PHE A 208 -10.87 11.71 23.19
CA PHE A 208 -11.37 13.01 22.71
C PHE A 208 -11.40 13.04 21.18
N HIS A 209 -10.30 12.64 20.55
CA HIS A 209 -10.16 12.64 19.09
C HIS A 209 -11.13 11.70 18.38
N LEU A 210 -11.42 10.53 18.97
CA LEU A 210 -12.40 9.60 18.42
C LEU A 210 -13.84 10.10 18.60
N ARG A 211 -14.12 10.75 19.73
CA ARG A 211 -15.44 11.31 20.05
C ARG A 211 -15.80 12.47 19.13
N PHE A 212 -14.87 13.41 18.96
CA PHE A 212 -15.04 14.62 18.16
C PHE A 212 -14.43 14.49 16.75
N ALA A 213 -14.28 13.27 16.26
CA ALA A 213 -13.95 13.03 14.86
C ALA A 213 -15.00 13.70 13.97
N ILE A 214 -14.51 14.34 12.90
CA ILE A 214 -15.32 15.02 11.90
C ILE A 214 -16.15 13.97 11.15
N ARG A 215 -17.48 14.17 11.11
CA ARG A 215 -18.45 13.21 10.57
C ARG A 215 -19.40 13.80 9.53
N THR A 216 -19.43 15.11 9.40
CA THR A 216 -20.28 15.82 8.43
C THR A 216 -19.46 16.75 7.54
N VAL A 217 -20.01 17.09 6.37
CA VAL A 217 -19.40 18.04 5.44
C VAL A 217 -19.27 19.42 6.08
N ASP A 218 -20.26 19.84 6.86
CA ASP A 218 -20.24 21.15 7.52
C ASP A 218 -19.18 21.24 8.63
N GLU A 219 -19.01 20.18 9.44
CA GLU A 219 -17.91 20.11 10.39
C GLU A 219 -16.55 20.17 9.68
N LEU A 220 -16.39 19.45 8.57
CA LEU A 220 -15.17 19.47 7.78
C LEU A 220 -14.89 20.87 7.22
N LYS A 221 -15.90 21.54 6.67
CA LYS A 221 -15.79 22.92 6.17
C LYS A 221 -15.36 23.87 7.29
N ARG A 222 -16.02 23.83 8.45
CA ARG A 222 -15.67 24.68 9.60
C ARG A 222 -14.25 24.43 10.10
N ALA A 223 -13.86 23.16 10.31
CA ALA A 223 -12.54 22.77 10.78
C ALA A 223 -11.41 23.19 9.81
N MET A 224 -11.73 23.28 8.52
CA MET A 224 -10.81 23.74 7.47
C MET A 224 -10.98 25.24 7.14
N GLY A 225 -11.63 26.01 8.00
CA GLY A 225 -11.78 27.47 7.87
C GLY A 225 -12.65 27.92 6.70
N ASN A 226 -13.52 27.06 6.17
CA ASN A 226 -14.35 27.27 4.98
C ASN A 226 -13.55 27.57 3.69
N LYS A 227 -12.29 27.14 3.63
CA LYS A 227 -11.37 27.41 2.52
C LYS A 227 -11.16 26.21 1.58
N LEU A 228 -11.87 25.10 1.80
CA LEU A 228 -11.73 23.92 0.95
C LEU A 228 -12.22 24.22 -0.48
N PRO A 229 -11.48 23.79 -1.53
CA PRO A 229 -11.94 23.91 -2.90
C PRO A 229 -13.31 23.26 -3.13
N LYS A 230 -14.15 23.93 -3.93
CA LYS A 230 -15.52 23.48 -4.25
C LYS A 230 -15.59 22.01 -4.69
N GLN A 231 -14.65 21.57 -5.53
CA GLN A 231 -14.62 20.19 -6.02
C GLN A 231 -14.45 19.15 -4.91
N ILE A 232 -13.68 19.46 -3.87
CA ILE A 232 -13.48 18.55 -2.72
C ILE A 232 -14.77 18.47 -1.92
N ILE A 233 -15.42 19.61 -1.66
CA ILE A 233 -16.71 19.66 -0.97
C ILE A 233 -17.75 18.85 -1.74
N GLU A 234 -17.86 19.04 -3.06
CA GLU A 234 -18.79 18.28 -3.91
C GLU A 234 -18.54 16.76 -3.85
N ASN A 235 -17.27 16.33 -3.79
CA ASN A 235 -16.94 14.91 -3.66
C ASN A 235 -17.38 14.36 -2.30
N PHE A 236 -17.21 15.13 -1.22
CA PHE A 236 -17.71 14.75 0.11
C PHE A 236 -19.24 14.68 0.14
N GLU A 237 -19.94 15.69 -0.37
CA GLU A 237 -21.41 15.72 -0.43
C GLU A 237 -21.96 14.53 -1.22
N LYS A 238 -21.43 14.27 -2.42
CA LYS A 238 -21.84 13.13 -3.26
C LYS A 238 -21.46 11.80 -2.61
N GLY A 239 -20.30 11.72 -1.95
CA GLY A 239 -19.86 10.54 -1.21
C GLY A 239 -20.81 10.20 -0.07
N VAL A 240 -21.14 11.18 0.77
CA VAL A 240 -22.09 11.02 1.87
C VAL A 240 -23.47 10.63 1.35
N ALA A 241 -23.96 11.25 0.28
CA ALA A 241 -25.23 10.90 -0.36
C ALA A 241 -25.28 9.44 -0.85
N LYS A 242 -24.13 8.84 -1.17
CA LYS A 242 -23.99 7.42 -1.54
C LYS A 242 -23.68 6.50 -0.36
N GLY A 243 -23.54 7.04 0.85
CA GLY A 243 -23.26 6.28 2.08
C GLY A 243 -21.78 6.11 2.41
N ILE A 244 -20.85 6.86 1.79
CA ILE A 244 -19.44 6.90 2.23
C ILE A 244 -19.37 7.68 3.55
N PRO A 245 -18.89 7.09 4.66
CA PRO A 245 -18.86 7.78 5.94
C PRO A 245 -17.66 8.72 6.05
N ILE A 246 -17.89 9.94 6.56
CA ILE A 246 -16.79 10.83 6.96
C ILE A 246 -16.37 10.43 8.38
N PHE A 247 -15.08 10.17 8.56
CA PHE A 247 -14.50 9.94 9.88
C PHE A 247 -13.02 10.34 9.84
N ILE A 248 -12.74 11.58 10.24
CA ILE A 248 -11.39 12.14 10.30
C ILE A 248 -11.19 12.69 11.71
N ASN A 249 -10.25 12.12 12.47
CA ASN A 249 -10.00 12.60 13.82
C ASN A 249 -9.30 13.98 13.83
N PRO A 250 -9.53 14.83 14.84
CA PRO A 250 -9.00 16.20 14.88
C PRO A 250 -7.48 16.27 14.77
N TYR A 251 -6.75 15.37 15.42
CA TYR A 251 -5.29 15.30 15.33
C TYR A 251 -4.82 15.08 13.89
N TYR A 252 -5.36 14.07 13.19
CA TYR A 252 -4.90 13.79 11.83
C TYR A 252 -5.32 14.89 10.84
N LEU A 253 -6.49 15.52 11.07
CA LEU A 253 -6.92 16.66 10.28
C LEU A 253 -6.00 17.88 10.46
N SER A 254 -5.43 18.10 11.66
CA SER A 254 -4.52 19.21 11.92
C SER A 254 -3.21 19.11 11.12
N LEU A 255 -2.90 17.94 10.56
CA LEU A 255 -1.75 17.74 9.68
C LEU A 255 -1.95 18.31 8.27
N VAL A 256 -3.18 18.69 7.90
CA VAL A 256 -3.53 19.24 6.59
C VAL A 256 -3.58 20.76 6.64
N SER A 257 -2.89 21.38 5.70
CA SER A 257 -2.73 22.82 5.58
C SER A 257 -3.47 23.37 4.37
N VAL A 258 -4.37 24.32 4.63
CA VAL A 258 -5.09 25.10 3.60
C VAL A 258 -4.66 26.55 3.75
N ASN A 259 -4.13 27.11 2.67
CA ASN A 259 -3.70 28.50 2.58
C ASN A 259 -4.91 29.44 2.54
N GLU A 260 -4.68 30.75 2.69
CA GLU A 260 -5.77 31.74 2.72
C GLU A 260 -6.60 31.79 1.44
N ASP A 261 -5.96 31.58 0.30
CA ASP A 261 -6.58 31.51 -1.03
C ASP A 261 -7.27 30.16 -1.32
N GLY A 262 -7.28 29.24 -0.36
CA GLY A 262 -7.85 27.89 -0.51
C GLY A 262 -6.93 26.89 -1.23
N SER A 263 -5.71 27.28 -1.58
CA SER A 263 -4.70 26.36 -2.12
C SER A 263 -4.14 25.44 -1.03
N PHE A 264 -3.62 24.28 -1.42
CA PHE A 264 -2.98 23.33 -0.50
C PHE A 264 -1.46 23.40 -0.61
N ASN A 265 -0.79 23.03 0.49
CA ASN A 265 0.63 22.77 0.45
C ASN A 265 0.93 21.51 -0.40
N LYS A 266 2.08 21.49 -1.07
CA LYS A 266 2.58 20.30 -1.79
C LYS A 266 3.07 19.21 -0.83
N SER A 267 3.51 19.59 0.37
CA SER A 267 4.11 18.67 1.35
C SER A 267 3.10 17.69 1.93
N ASP A 268 1.87 18.13 2.22
CA ASP A 268 0.80 17.31 2.81
C ASP A 268 -0.02 16.51 1.79
N ARG A 269 0.37 16.52 0.50
CA ARG A 269 -0.40 15.87 -0.57
C ARG A 269 -0.67 14.40 -0.28
N THR A 270 0.31 13.68 0.26
CA THR A 270 0.18 12.26 0.63
C THR A 270 -0.84 12.05 1.76
N ILE A 271 -0.94 12.98 2.71
CA ILE A 271 -1.94 12.94 3.80
C ILE A 271 -3.35 13.18 3.22
N ARG A 272 -3.49 14.16 2.31
CA ARG A 272 -4.76 14.49 1.68
C ARG A 272 -5.31 13.37 0.80
N ASP A 273 -4.48 12.72 0.00
CA ASP A 273 -4.89 11.56 -0.83
C ASP A 273 -5.42 10.38 0.02
N TYR A 274 -5.16 10.39 1.33
CA TYR A 274 -5.68 9.42 2.29
C TYR A 274 -7.02 9.76 2.91
N ILE A 275 -7.43 11.03 2.95
CA ILE A 275 -8.64 11.45 3.68
C ILE A 275 -9.65 12.20 2.81
N PHE A 276 -9.25 12.72 1.65
CA PHE A 276 -10.13 13.41 0.72
C PHE A 276 -10.64 12.47 -0.37
N TYR A 277 -11.97 12.41 -0.54
CA TYR A 277 -12.57 11.52 -1.52
C TYR A 277 -12.20 11.93 -2.95
N SER A 278 -11.70 10.96 -3.70
CA SER A 278 -11.56 11.06 -5.15
C SER A 278 -12.93 10.98 -5.83
N LYS A 279 -13.05 11.59 -7.02
CA LYS A 279 -14.27 11.45 -7.83
C LYS A 279 -14.50 9.97 -8.19
N ASP A 280 -13.40 9.30 -8.50
CA ASP A 280 -13.35 7.89 -8.86
C ASP A 280 -13.87 6.96 -7.75
N LEU A 281 -13.50 7.20 -6.49
CA LEU A 281 -14.08 6.48 -5.34
C LEU A 281 -15.58 6.73 -5.26
N VAL A 282 -15.99 8.00 -5.28
CA VAL A 282 -17.41 8.38 -5.16
C VAL A 282 -18.24 7.75 -6.28
N ASP A 283 -17.77 7.76 -7.52
CA ASP A 283 -18.48 7.21 -8.67
C ASP A 283 -18.61 5.70 -8.62
N THR A 284 -17.63 5.02 -8.03
CA THR A 284 -17.56 3.55 -7.97
C THR A 284 -18.22 2.99 -6.72
N PHE A 285 -18.37 3.78 -5.66
CA PHE A 285 -19.04 3.35 -4.42
C PHE A 285 -20.47 2.86 -4.70
N GLY A 286 -20.82 1.72 -4.12
CA GLY A 286 -21.98 0.91 -4.46
C GLY A 286 -21.67 -0.29 -5.36
N LYS A 287 -20.51 -0.28 -6.05
CA LYS A 287 -20.07 -1.34 -6.98
C LYS A 287 -18.69 -1.92 -6.64
N ILE A 288 -18.07 -1.46 -5.54
CA ILE A 288 -16.75 -1.94 -5.10
C ILE A 288 -16.87 -3.39 -4.64
N LYS A 289 -15.92 -4.21 -5.06
CA LYS A 289 -15.81 -5.64 -4.68
C LYS A 289 -14.51 -5.88 -3.93
N ALA A 290 -14.45 -6.97 -3.18
CA ALA A 290 -13.22 -7.42 -2.56
C ALA A 290 -12.20 -7.75 -3.67
N TRP A 291 -10.98 -7.23 -3.51
CA TRP A 291 -9.88 -7.52 -4.42
C TRP A 291 -9.38 -8.96 -4.24
N GLU A 292 -9.31 -9.41 -2.99
CA GLU A 292 -8.90 -10.75 -2.62
C GLU A 292 -10.09 -11.70 -2.51
N LYS A 293 -10.05 -12.76 -3.31
CA LYS A 293 -11.12 -13.76 -3.35
C LYS A 293 -11.10 -14.68 -2.12
N GLU A 294 -9.95 -14.88 -1.50
CA GLU A 294 -9.79 -15.75 -0.33
C GLU A 294 -10.32 -15.15 0.98
N ASP A 295 -10.65 -13.85 0.98
CA ASP A 295 -11.33 -13.19 2.08
C ASP A 295 -12.86 -13.41 2.06
N ILE A 296 -13.38 -14.07 1.02
CA ILE A 296 -14.77 -14.55 0.97
C ILE A 296 -14.80 -15.89 1.72
N ILE A 297 -15.49 -15.90 2.87
CA ILE A 297 -15.60 -17.06 3.76
C ILE A 297 -17.03 -17.59 3.70
N GLU A 298 -17.18 -18.89 3.43
CA GLU A 298 -18.45 -19.62 3.46
C GLU A 298 -18.35 -20.77 4.49
N ASP A 299 -19.36 -20.87 5.35
CA ASP A 299 -19.39 -21.91 6.39
C ASP A 299 -19.31 -23.31 5.76
N GLY A 300 -18.35 -24.12 6.21
CA GLY A 300 -18.16 -25.50 5.76
C GLY A 300 -17.54 -25.67 4.38
N LYS A 301 -17.04 -24.60 3.75
CA LYS A 301 -16.32 -24.66 2.47
C LYS A 301 -14.93 -24.06 2.58
N PRO A 302 -13.96 -24.56 1.81
CA PRO A 302 -12.64 -23.94 1.75
C PRO A 302 -12.75 -22.55 1.10
N ASN A 303 -11.95 -21.60 1.58
CA ASN A 303 -11.81 -20.32 0.91
C ASN A 303 -11.05 -20.49 -0.43
N ALA A 304 -10.87 -19.40 -1.20
CA ALA A 304 -10.15 -19.48 -2.47
C ALA A 304 -8.68 -19.96 -2.33
N ALA A 305 -8.13 -19.97 -1.11
CA ALA A 305 -6.81 -20.51 -0.77
C ALA A 305 -6.86 -21.95 -0.26
N GLY A 306 -7.99 -22.64 -0.35
CA GLY A 306 -8.14 -24.04 0.05
C GLY A 306 -8.37 -24.27 1.55
N TRP A 307 -8.37 -23.22 2.37
CA TRP A 307 -8.44 -23.38 3.84
C TRP A 307 -9.89 -23.45 4.32
N LEU A 308 -10.21 -24.48 5.11
CA LEU A 308 -11.43 -24.57 5.90
C LEU A 308 -11.29 -23.68 7.14
N LEU A 309 -11.97 -22.53 7.13
CA LEU A 309 -11.87 -21.55 8.20
C LEU A 309 -12.99 -21.73 9.24
N PRO A 310 -12.75 -21.35 10.51
CA PRO A 310 -13.80 -21.29 11.50
C PRO A 310 -14.95 -20.38 11.06
N LYS A 311 -16.17 -20.68 11.54
CA LYS A 311 -17.35 -19.86 11.29
C LYS A 311 -17.13 -18.40 11.68
N GLY A 312 -17.53 -17.49 10.80
CA GLY A 312 -17.40 -16.04 10.96
C GLY A 312 -16.31 -15.43 10.09
N ASP A 313 -15.98 -14.17 10.35
CA ASP A 313 -15.04 -13.36 9.55
C ASP A 313 -13.88 -12.82 10.40
N SER A 314 -13.56 -13.51 11.49
CA SER A 314 -12.46 -13.15 12.40
C SER A 314 -11.13 -13.82 12.03
N VAL A 315 -11.15 -14.89 11.23
CA VAL A 315 -9.94 -15.63 10.86
C VAL A 315 -9.81 -15.62 9.35
N HIS A 316 -8.70 -15.12 8.84
CA HIS A 316 -8.37 -15.13 7.42
C HIS A 316 -7.04 -15.86 7.20
N ARG A 317 -6.96 -16.69 6.16
CA ARG A 317 -5.73 -17.42 5.83
C ARG A 317 -5.53 -17.51 4.33
N ARG A 318 -4.34 -17.07 3.90
CA ARG A 318 -3.85 -17.15 2.52
C ARG A 318 -2.67 -18.12 2.40
N TYR A 319 -1.79 -18.13 3.41
CA TYR A 319 -0.54 -18.87 3.38
C TYR A 319 -0.53 -19.97 4.45
N PRO A 320 0.27 -21.03 4.26
CA PRO A 320 0.35 -22.14 5.22
C PRO A 320 0.78 -21.71 6.61
N GLU A 321 1.73 -20.79 6.74
CA GLU A 321 2.39 -20.50 8.01
C GLU A 321 1.67 -19.44 8.86
N VAL A 322 0.77 -18.67 8.26
CA VAL A 322 0.24 -17.44 8.87
C VAL A 322 -1.25 -17.29 8.71
N ALA A 323 -1.90 -16.92 9.81
CA ALA A 323 -3.28 -16.50 9.84
C ALA A 323 -3.40 -15.06 10.34
N ILE A 324 -4.42 -14.37 9.84
CA ILE A 324 -4.85 -13.07 10.32
C ILE A 324 -6.00 -13.32 11.29
N PHE A 325 -5.92 -12.68 12.46
CA PHE A 325 -7.00 -12.63 13.44
C PHE A 325 -7.54 -11.20 13.53
N ILE A 326 -8.85 -11.06 13.34
CA ILE A 326 -9.61 -9.82 13.48
C ILE A 326 -10.48 -9.94 14.73
N PRO A 327 -10.08 -9.32 15.86
CA PRO A 327 -10.87 -9.33 17.07
C PRO A 327 -12.23 -8.66 16.86
N GLU A 328 -13.27 -9.19 17.50
CA GLU A 328 -14.57 -8.54 17.54
C GLU A 328 -14.52 -7.21 18.32
N GLY A 329 -15.55 -6.38 18.12
CA GLY A 329 -15.66 -5.08 18.78
C GLY A 329 -14.73 -4.02 18.19
N ARG A 330 -14.03 -3.25 19.04
CA ARG A 330 -13.19 -2.12 18.59
C ARG A 330 -12.02 -2.51 17.69
N GLY A 331 -11.55 -3.75 17.71
CA GLY A 331 -10.51 -4.23 16.80
C GLY A 331 -10.91 -4.16 15.32
N ARG A 332 -12.21 -4.08 15.00
CA ARG A 332 -12.74 -3.88 13.64
C ARG A 332 -12.84 -2.39 13.23
N ALA A 333 -12.70 -1.46 14.17
CA ALA A 333 -12.76 -0.03 13.90
C ALA A 333 -11.38 0.55 13.56
N CYS A 334 -11.36 1.71 12.91
CA CYS A 334 -10.16 2.50 12.64
C CYS A 334 -10.27 3.88 13.30
N ALA A 335 -9.15 4.54 13.56
CA ALA A 335 -9.12 5.94 14.04
C ALA A 335 -9.37 6.98 12.94
N GLY A 336 -9.60 6.55 11.70
CA GLY A 336 -9.85 7.38 10.52
C GLY A 336 -10.23 6.52 9.33
N LEU A 337 -10.97 7.08 8.36
CA LEU A 337 -11.23 6.40 7.09
C LEU A 337 -10.12 6.71 6.07
N CYS A 338 -9.37 5.68 5.66
CA CYS A 338 -8.49 5.78 4.51
C CYS A 338 -9.30 5.72 3.22
N VAL A 339 -9.10 6.68 2.31
CA VAL A 339 -9.69 6.69 0.95
C VAL A 339 -9.30 5.43 0.18
N SER A 340 -8.04 5.01 0.30
CA SER A 340 -7.49 3.79 -0.29
C SER A 340 -7.76 2.51 0.53
N CYS A 341 -8.72 2.54 1.48
CA CYS A 341 -8.97 1.41 2.37
C CYS A 341 -9.26 0.13 1.59
N GLN A 342 -8.48 -0.90 1.89
CA GLN A 342 -8.62 -2.23 1.29
C GLN A 342 -9.97 -2.91 1.59
N ARG A 343 -10.68 -2.43 2.62
CA ARG A 343 -11.99 -2.93 3.07
C ARG A 343 -13.12 -1.96 2.77
N MET A 344 -12.95 -1.03 1.82
CA MET A 344 -13.98 -0.06 1.43
C MET A 344 -15.31 -0.75 1.03
N TYR A 345 -15.23 -1.95 0.43
CA TYR A 345 -16.41 -2.79 0.14
C TYR A 345 -17.21 -3.17 1.41
N GLY A 346 -16.56 -3.29 2.57
CA GLY A 346 -17.21 -3.59 3.84
C GLY A 346 -18.03 -2.40 4.37
N PHE A 347 -17.57 -1.17 4.15
CA PHE A 347 -18.35 0.04 4.42
C PHE A 347 -19.57 0.13 3.49
N GLN A 348 -19.39 -0.15 2.20
CA GLN A 348 -20.48 -0.20 1.22
C GLN A 348 -21.59 -1.20 1.60
N LYS A 349 -21.22 -2.37 2.16
CA LYS A 349 -22.18 -3.39 2.64
C LYS A 349 -22.77 -3.08 4.02
N GLY A 350 -22.37 -1.99 4.67
CA GLY A 350 -22.75 -1.67 6.05
C GLY A 350 -22.15 -2.59 7.13
N GLN A 351 -21.21 -3.46 6.75
CA GLN A 351 -20.52 -4.38 7.66
C GLN A 351 -19.49 -3.65 8.54
N LEU A 352 -18.86 -2.62 7.96
CA LEU A 352 -17.96 -1.70 8.66
C LEU A 352 -18.62 -0.33 8.77
N ASN A 353 -18.45 0.31 9.92
CA ASN A 353 -18.89 1.68 10.18
C ASN A 353 -18.04 2.28 11.31
N PHE A 354 -18.25 3.57 11.59
CA PHE A 354 -17.60 4.30 12.68
C PHE A 354 -18.53 4.54 13.88
N ASP A 355 -19.47 3.63 14.11
CA ASP A 355 -20.30 3.60 15.32
C ASP A 355 -19.53 2.83 16.41
N LEU A 356 -18.69 3.57 17.14
CA LEU A 356 -17.82 3.00 18.17
C LEU A 356 -18.62 2.50 19.39
N ASP A 357 -19.76 3.13 19.70
CA ASP A 357 -20.61 2.72 20.81
C ASP A 357 -21.26 1.36 20.53
N LYS A 358 -21.73 1.14 19.28
CA LYS A 358 -22.19 -0.18 18.84
C LYS A 358 -21.06 -1.21 18.79
N ALA A 359 -19.84 -0.79 18.44
CA ALA A 359 -18.68 -1.67 18.50
C ALA A 359 -18.34 -2.10 19.93
N ASP A 360 -18.55 -1.22 20.93
CA ASP A 360 -18.35 -1.55 22.34
C ASP A 360 -19.39 -2.51 22.89
N GLN A 361 -20.64 -2.42 22.40
CA GLN A 361 -21.70 -3.36 22.75
C GLN A 361 -21.45 -4.77 22.21
N LYS A 362 -20.71 -4.87 21.08
CA LYS A 362 -20.22 -6.14 20.56
C LYS A 362 -19.02 -6.60 21.39
N ILE A 363 -19.31 -7.19 22.54
CA ILE A 363 -18.30 -7.83 23.36
C ILE A 363 -17.77 -9.04 22.59
N ASP A 364 -16.46 -9.04 22.41
CA ASP A 364 -15.73 -10.22 22.00
C ASP A 364 -15.94 -11.34 23.03
N LYS A 365 -16.83 -12.28 22.71
CA LYS A 365 -17.26 -13.34 23.62
C LYS A 365 -16.12 -14.33 23.82
N ALA A 366 -15.67 -14.48 25.06
CA ALA A 366 -14.54 -15.35 25.38
C ALA A 366 -14.72 -16.79 24.86
N GLU A 367 -15.94 -17.33 24.87
CA GLU A 367 -16.25 -18.64 24.31
C GLU A 367 -16.08 -18.71 22.79
N GLN A 368 -16.50 -17.67 22.07
CA GLN A 368 -16.31 -17.57 20.63
C GLN A 368 -14.82 -17.48 20.29
N ARG A 369 -14.04 -16.65 20.98
CA ARG A 369 -12.58 -16.61 20.83
C ARG A 369 -11.94 -17.96 21.08
N LYS A 370 -12.33 -18.67 22.15
CA LYS A 370 -11.80 -20.01 22.45
C LYS A 370 -12.07 -20.98 21.29
N SER A 371 -13.27 -20.95 20.70
CA SER A 371 -13.60 -21.76 19.52
C SER A 371 -12.73 -21.39 18.30
N LEU A 372 -12.53 -20.10 18.04
CA LEU A 372 -11.65 -19.64 16.95
C LEU A 372 -10.20 -20.04 17.19
N PHE A 373 -9.73 -19.95 18.43
CA PHE A 373 -8.36 -20.28 18.77
C PHE A 373 -8.09 -21.78 18.79
N LYS A 374 -9.12 -22.62 18.92
CA LYS A 374 -8.96 -24.08 18.75
C LYS A 374 -8.44 -24.46 17.36
N TYR A 375 -8.85 -23.70 16.33
CA TYR A 375 -8.30 -23.84 14.98
C TYR A 375 -6.80 -23.58 14.95
N PHE A 376 -6.33 -22.51 15.61
CA PHE A 376 -4.90 -22.20 15.71
C PHE A 376 -4.10 -23.26 16.48
N GLU A 377 -4.66 -23.76 17.58
CA GLU A 377 -4.05 -24.78 18.44
C GLU A 377 -3.77 -26.09 17.69
N THR A 378 -4.73 -26.52 16.87
CA THR A 378 -4.71 -27.84 16.21
C THR A 378 -4.08 -27.82 14.82
N ASP A 379 -3.86 -26.65 14.23
CA ASP A 379 -3.31 -26.53 12.88
C ASP A 379 -1.86 -27.03 12.77
N SER A 380 -1.54 -27.75 11.69
CA SER A 380 -0.23 -28.37 11.51
C SER A 380 0.90 -27.39 11.14
N HIS A 381 0.59 -26.25 10.54
CA HIS A 381 1.60 -25.36 9.93
C HIS A 381 1.56 -23.90 10.40
N LEU A 382 0.48 -23.46 11.06
CA LEU A 382 0.41 -22.10 11.60
C LEU A 382 1.46 -21.88 12.70
N GLN A 383 2.33 -20.91 12.45
CA GLN A 383 3.41 -20.48 13.35
C GLN A 383 3.50 -18.95 13.51
N ASP A 384 2.65 -18.20 12.80
CA ASP A 384 2.58 -16.75 12.79
C ASP A 384 1.12 -16.30 12.91
N ILE A 385 0.86 -15.34 13.79
CA ILE A 385 -0.43 -14.66 13.89
C ILE A 385 -0.26 -13.17 13.66
N LEU A 386 -1.12 -12.60 12.82
CA LEU A 386 -1.29 -11.14 12.71
C LEU A 386 -2.63 -10.74 13.30
N ILE A 387 -2.59 -10.07 14.45
CA ILE A 387 -3.76 -9.45 15.06
C ILE A 387 -3.94 -8.06 14.42
N THR A 388 -5.06 -7.85 13.75
CA THR A 388 -5.39 -6.63 13.00
C THR A 388 -6.91 -6.50 12.86
N GLY A 389 -7.41 -5.85 11.82
CA GLY A 389 -8.84 -5.72 11.55
C GLY A 389 -9.11 -4.39 10.88
N GLY A 390 -9.64 -3.47 11.67
CA GLY A 390 -9.46 -2.05 11.38
C GLY A 390 -8.07 -1.61 11.87
N ASP A 391 -7.80 -1.82 13.16
CA ASP A 391 -6.52 -1.49 13.79
C ASP A 391 -6.36 -2.21 15.14
N ALA A 392 -5.22 -2.86 15.38
CA ALA A 392 -4.98 -3.59 16.63
C ALA A 392 -5.02 -2.69 17.88
N PHE A 393 -4.55 -1.44 17.77
CA PHE A 393 -4.49 -0.50 18.89
C PHE A 393 -5.79 0.26 19.13
N MET A 394 -6.83 0.05 18.31
CA MET A 394 -8.17 0.55 18.62
C MET A 394 -8.84 -0.23 19.76
N ASN A 395 -8.36 -1.44 20.06
CA ASN A 395 -8.71 -2.13 21.31
C ASN A 395 -8.30 -1.30 22.52
N THR A 396 -9.05 -1.38 23.62
CA THR A 396 -8.60 -0.87 24.92
C THR A 396 -7.37 -1.66 25.40
N ASP A 397 -6.58 -1.10 26.31
CA ASP A 397 -5.40 -1.81 26.85
C ASP A 397 -5.79 -3.15 27.49
N SER A 398 -6.83 -3.16 28.31
CA SER A 398 -7.39 -4.38 28.91
C SER A 398 -7.95 -5.37 27.88
N GLY A 399 -8.54 -4.87 26.79
CA GLY A 399 -9.06 -5.68 25.70
C GLY A 399 -7.94 -6.39 24.95
N LEU A 400 -6.88 -5.65 24.60
CA LEU A 400 -5.69 -6.19 23.94
C LEU A 400 -4.93 -7.16 24.86
N GLU A 401 -4.78 -6.83 26.14
CA GLU A 401 -4.17 -7.72 27.14
C GLU A 401 -4.92 -9.05 27.21
N ARG A 402 -6.26 -9.03 27.24
CA ARG A 402 -7.08 -10.25 27.21
C ARG A 402 -6.86 -11.07 25.93
N ILE A 403 -6.86 -10.43 24.76
CA ILE A 403 -6.64 -11.11 23.47
C ILE A 403 -5.25 -11.78 23.45
N LEU A 404 -4.22 -11.06 23.88
CA LEU A 404 -2.85 -11.56 23.96
C LEU A 404 -2.71 -12.69 24.98
N ASN A 405 -3.38 -12.59 26.13
CA ASN A 405 -3.39 -13.65 27.15
C ASN A 405 -4.07 -14.93 26.63
N ASP A 406 -5.22 -14.80 25.98
CA ASP A 406 -5.91 -15.95 25.38
C ASP A 406 -5.05 -16.61 24.28
N PHE A 407 -4.36 -15.80 23.46
CA PHE A 407 -3.43 -16.34 22.46
C PHE A 407 -2.23 -17.04 23.12
N PHE A 408 -1.68 -16.49 24.20
CA PHE A 408 -0.57 -17.10 24.93
C PHE A 408 -0.91 -18.52 25.41
N GLU A 409 -2.08 -18.72 26.02
CA GLU A 409 -2.52 -20.04 26.48
C GLU A 409 -2.60 -21.05 25.33
N ILE A 410 -3.06 -20.60 24.16
CA ILE A 410 -3.20 -21.43 22.97
C ILE A 410 -1.85 -21.75 22.35
N ALA A 411 -0.94 -20.79 22.29
CA ALA A 411 0.42 -21.01 21.83
C ALA A 411 1.17 -21.98 22.74
N LYS A 412 0.97 -21.87 24.06
CA LYS A 412 1.52 -22.80 25.05
C LYS A 412 0.96 -24.21 24.87
N SER A 413 -0.36 -24.36 24.79
CA SER A 413 -1.01 -25.66 24.58
C SER A 413 -0.57 -26.32 23.26
N LYS A 414 -0.50 -25.53 22.18
CA LYS A 414 0.01 -26.01 20.87
C LYS A 414 1.44 -26.52 20.96
N LYS A 415 2.31 -25.81 21.68
CA LYS A 415 3.68 -26.23 21.92
C LYS A 415 3.75 -27.55 22.70
N GLU A 416 3.03 -27.65 23.81
CA GLU A 416 2.97 -28.87 24.62
C GLU A 416 2.51 -30.07 23.78
N ARG A 417 1.49 -29.87 22.95
CA ARG A 417 1.04 -30.88 21.97
C ARG A 417 2.14 -31.24 20.97
N ALA A 418 2.82 -30.27 20.38
CA ALA A 418 3.91 -30.52 19.45
C ALA A 418 5.08 -31.28 20.10
N ASP A 419 5.42 -30.95 21.34
CA ASP A 419 6.50 -31.58 22.11
C ASP A 419 6.16 -33.01 22.51
N ALA A 420 4.87 -33.33 22.73
CA ALA A 420 4.38 -34.69 22.96
C ALA A 420 4.33 -35.57 21.69
N MET A 421 4.47 -34.99 20.50
CA MET A 421 4.50 -35.73 19.23
C MET A 421 5.92 -36.22 18.89
N SER A 422 6.00 -37.30 18.10
CA SER A 422 7.28 -37.83 17.62
C SER A 422 8.01 -36.80 16.74
N ALA A 423 9.34 -36.77 16.80
CA ALA A 423 10.17 -35.76 16.13
C ALA A 423 9.99 -35.67 14.59
N ASN A 424 9.44 -36.71 13.96
CA ASN A 424 9.19 -36.79 12.52
C ASN A 424 7.74 -36.44 12.12
N SER A 425 6.89 -36.00 13.05
CA SER A 425 5.48 -35.71 12.78
C SER A 425 4.93 -34.50 13.54
N ARG A 426 5.80 -33.63 14.08
CA ARG A 426 5.35 -32.50 14.92
C ARG A 426 4.59 -31.46 14.12
N ILE A 427 3.61 -30.84 14.78
CA ILE A 427 2.96 -29.62 14.28
C ILE A 427 3.83 -28.39 14.58
N ALA A 428 3.65 -27.33 13.82
CA ALA A 428 4.41 -26.09 13.99
C ALA A 428 3.98 -25.35 15.28
N SER A 429 4.94 -25.08 16.16
CA SER A 429 4.73 -24.16 17.30
C SER A 429 4.77 -22.71 16.83
N PHE A 430 4.04 -21.81 17.50
CA PHE A 430 4.13 -20.38 17.19
C PHE A 430 5.55 -19.85 17.40
N GLN A 431 6.06 -19.13 16.40
CA GLN A 431 7.38 -18.48 16.40
C GLN A 431 7.25 -16.96 16.33
N ARG A 432 6.12 -16.45 15.83
CA ARG A 432 5.91 -15.03 15.55
C ARG A 432 4.53 -14.53 15.96
N VAL A 433 4.49 -13.32 16.53
CA VAL A 433 3.26 -12.57 16.83
C VAL A 433 3.39 -11.17 16.24
N ARG A 434 2.33 -10.70 15.58
CA ARG A 434 2.32 -9.40 14.93
C ARG A 434 1.06 -8.60 15.28
N LEU A 435 1.23 -7.30 15.46
CA LEU A 435 0.13 -6.34 15.64
C LEU A 435 0.14 -5.35 14.47
N GLY A 436 -0.94 -5.29 13.70
CA GLY A 436 -1.09 -4.33 12.61
C GLY A 436 -1.80 -3.05 13.10
N THR A 437 -1.15 -1.90 12.98
CA THR A 437 -1.71 -0.63 13.47
C THR A 437 -1.24 0.57 12.66
N ARG A 438 -2.13 1.51 12.34
CA ARG A 438 -1.80 2.83 11.80
C ARG A 438 -1.86 3.92 12.87
N ILE A 439 -2.23 3.59 14.10
CA ILE A 439 -2.40 4.54 15.22
C ILE A 439 -1.18 5.44 15.43
N LEU A 440 0.04 4.96 15.16
CA LEU A 440 1.26 5.77 15.29
C LEU A 440 1.23 7.02 14.40
N ALA A 441 0.61 6.93 13.21
CA ALA A 441 0.41 8.06 12.30
C ALA A 441 -0.94 8.76 12.52
N TYR A 442 -2.00 7.99 12.82
CA TYR A 442 -3.39 8.49 12.87
C TYR A 442 -3.80 9.08 14.21
N LEU A 443 -3.30 8.55 15.32
CA LEU A 443 -3.72 8.90 16.67
C LEU A 443 -2.65 8.53 17.71
N PRO A 444 -1.44 9.10 17.65
CA PRO A 444 -0.32 8.72 18.51
C PRO A 444 -0.63 8.80 20.01
N GLN A 445 -1.56 9.68 20.42
CA GLN A 445 -2.04 9.83 21.80
C GLN A 445 -2.62 8.53 22.40
N ARG A 446 -2.96 7.54 21.58
CA ARG A 446 -3.44 6.22 22.05
C ARG A 446 -2.34 5.44 22.75
N VAL A 447 -1.07 5.66 22.43
CA VAL A 447 0.05 4.91 23.02
C VAL A 447 0.46 5.56 24.34
N GLY A 448 0.15 4.90 25.44
CA GLY A 448 0.50 5.31 26.80
C GLY A 448 1.34 4.25 27.53
N ALA A 449 1.71 4.55 28.77
CA ALA A 449 2.50 3.66 29.62
C ALA A 449 1.84 2.29 29.83
N GLU A 450 0.50 2.24 29.94
CA GLU A 450 -0.23 0.99 30.15
C GLU A 450 -0.15 0.06 28.94
N LEU A 451 -0.30 0.57 27.72
CA LEU A 451 -0.12 -0.21 26.51
C LEU A 451 1.31 -0.78 26.43
N VAL A 452 2.32 0.03 26.77
CA VAL A 452 3.72 -0.40 26.81
C VAL A 452 3.92 -1.52 27.84
N ARG A 453 3.31 -1.43 29.03
CA ARG A 453 3.34 -2.49 30.05
C ARG A 453 2.75 -3.79 29.50
N VAL A 454 1.53 -3.75 28.95
CA VAL A 454 0.83 -4.92 28.39
C VAL A 454 1.70 -5.63 27.34
N LEU A 455 2.35 -4.89 26.44
CA LEU A 455 3.21 -5.45 25.40
C LEU A 455 4.53 -6.03 25.94
N LYS A 456 5.13 -5.42 26.97
CA LYS A 456 6.31 -5.94 27.68
C LYS A 456 6.00 -7.26 28.38
N ASP A 457 4.91 -7.28 29.15
CA ASP A 457 4.48 -8.44 29.93
C ASP A 457 4.17 -9.64 29.02
N PHE A 458 3.41 -9.41 27.94
CA PHE A 458 3.13 -10.46 26.96
C PHE A 458 4.42 -10.99 26.31
N LYS A 459 5.33 -10.11 25.88
CA LYS A 459 6.60 -10.53 25.26
C LYS A 459 7.39 -11.42 26.22
N ALA A 460 7.55 -11.01 27.47
CA ALA A 460 8.32 -11.75 28.47
C ALA A 460 7.82 -13.21 28.63
N LYS A 461 6.52 -13.40 28.85
CA LYS A 461 5.95 -14.74 29.01
C LYS A 461 5.92 -15.54 27.71
N ALA A 462 5.60 -14.92 26.58
CA ALA A 462 5.56 -15.59 25.28
C ALA A 462 6.96 -16.04 24.81
N SER A 463 8.00 -15.27 25.13
CA SER A 463 9.39 -15.67 24.90
C SER A 463 9.78 -16.90 25.72
N ALA A 464 9.27 -17.05 26.95
CA ALA A 464 9.55 -18.23 27.79
C ALA A 464 9.02 -19.54 27.19
N ILE A 465 7.97 -19.47 26.35
CA ILE A 465 7.46 -20.64 25.60
C ILE A 465 8.08 -20.76 24.20
N GLY A 466 9.07 -19.95 23.85
CA GLY A 466 9.84 -20.08 22.61
C GLY A 466 9.31 -19.32 21.40
N ILE A 467 8.41 -18.35 21.59
CA ILE A 467 8.11 -17.34 20.55
C ILE A 467 9.28 -16.37 20.47
N LYS A 468 9.84 -16.18 19.26
CA LYS A 468 11.09 -15.44 19.06
C LYS A 468 10.89 -14.07 18.41
N GLN A 469 9.81 -13.88 17.67
CA GLN A 469 9.61 -12.70 16.85
C GLN A 469 8.32 -11.97 17.25
N PHE A 470 8.45 -10.73 17.70
CA PHE A 470 7.34 -9.87 18.12
C PHE A 470 7.41 -8.60 17.29
N ILE A 471 6.37 -8.32 16.49
CA ILE A 471 6.42 -7.27 15.47
C ILE A 471 5.22 -6.33 15.58
N ILE A 472 5.48 -5.03 15.61
CA ILE A 472 4.46 -4.00 15.40
C ILE A 472 4.57 -3.54 13.95
N GLN A 473 3.54 -3.79 13.15
CA GLN A 473 3.47 -3.39 11.75
C GLN A 473 2.73 -2.05 11.65
N THR A 474 3.51 -0.97 11.50
CA THR A 474 3.00 0.38 11.33
C THR A 474 2.78 0.76 9.86
N HIS A 475 2.13 1.89 9.63
CA HIS A 475 1.71 2.38 8.32
C HIS A 475 1.85 3.90 8.20
N PHE A 476 3.10 4.35 8.03
CA PHE A 476 3.48 5.70 7.64
C PHE A 476 3.71 5.78 6.12
N GLU A 477 3.23 6.87 5.53
CA GLU A 477 3.13 7.14 4.09
C GLU A 477 4.04 8.29 3.64
N THR A 478 4.37 9.19 4.56
CA THR A 478 5.21 10.37 4.31
C THR A 478 5.90 10.81 5.60
N THR A 479 7.07 11.47 5.49
CA THR A 479 7.73 12.11 6.64
C THR A 479 6.88 13.19 7.28
N MET A 480 5.88 13.72 6.57
CA MET A 480 4.93 14.66 7.15
C MET A 480 4.06 14.02 8.23
N GLU A 481 3.87 12.70 8.26
CA GLU A 481 3.17 12.01 9.37
C GLU A 481 4.05 11.78 10.60
N LEU A 482 5.39 11.93 10.47
CA LEU A 482 6.32 11.90 11.60
C LEU A 482 6.27 13.23 12.34
N THR A 483 5.22 13.40 13.14
CA THR A 483 5.05 14.52 14.08
C THR A 483 5.88 14.31 15.35
N PRO A 484 6.10 15.35 16.18
CA PRO A 484 6.68 15.17 17.52
C PRO A 484 5.94 14.11 18.37
N GLU A 485 4.62 14.04 18.30
CA GLU A 485 3.80 13.02 18.98
C GLU A 485 4.07 11.60 18.44
N ALA A 486 4.17 11.46 17.12
CA ALA A 486 4.44 10.17 16.47
C ALA A 486 5.86 9.67 16.78
N VAL A 487 6.85 10.58 16.80
CA VAL A 487 8.24 10.28 17.19
C VAL A 487 8.30 9.74 18.61
N ARG A 488 7.72 10.45 19.58
CA ARG A 488 7.65 9.99 20.98
C ARG A 488 6.96 8.64 21.11
N THR A 489 5.90 8.42 20.33
CA THR A 489 5.18 7.16 20.31
C THR A 489 6.06 5.99 19.85
N ILE A 490 6.86 6.21 18.80
CA ILE A 490 7.81 5.20 18.30
C ILE A 490 8.86 4.89 19.36
N GLU A 491 9.40 5.91 20.03
CA GLU A 491 10.37 5.77 21.12
C GLU A 491 9.80 4.95 22.28
N MET A 492 8.58 5.25 22.73
CA MET A 492 7.89 4.48 23.78
C MET A 492 7.69 3.02 23.38
N LEU A 493 7.29 2.75 22.14
CA LEU A 493 7.08 1.38 21.67
C LEU A 493 8.39 0.61 21.51
N ARG A 494 9.51 1.26 21.21
CA ARG A 494 10.83 0.61 21.17
C ARG A 494 11.20 0.00 22.51
N GLU A 495 10.82 0.63 23.62
CA GLU A 495 11.07 0.09 24.96
C GLU A 495 10.40 -1.26 25.21
N THR A 496 9.32 -1.59 24.48
CA THR A 496 8.68 -2.91 24.59
C THR A 496 9.59 -4.04 24.11
N GLY A 497 10.63 -3.70 23.34
CA GLY A 497 11.49 -4.63 22.65
C GLY A 497 10.78 -5.38 21.51
N TRP A 498 9.60 -4.93 21.07
CA TRP A 498 9.00 -5.41 19.82
C TRP A 498 9.71 -4.74 18.64
N LEU A 499 9.92 -5.49 17.56
CA LEU A 499 10.43 -4.94 16.32
C LEU A 499 9.34 -4.08 15.67
N ILE A 500 9.61 -2.80 15.42
CA ILE A 500 8.69 -1.93 14.70
C ILE A 500 9.06 -1.94 13.23
N VAL A 501 8.10 -2.23 12.35
CA VAL A 501 8.30 -2.28 10.90
C VAL A 501 7.25 -1.43 10.20
N ASN A 502 7.61 -0.76 9.10
CA ASN A 502 6.68 0.08 8.35
C ASN A 502 6.23 -0.55 7.03
N GLN A 503 4.93 -0.57 6.78
CA GLN A 503 4.34 -0.88 5.49
C GLN A 503 3.81 0.41 4.87
N GLN A 504 4.37 0.80 3.73
CA GLN A 504 3.93 1.98 2.99
C GLN A 504 3.04 1.56 1.82
N VAL A 505 1.96 2.29 1.55
CA VAL A 505 1.20 2.17 0.30
C VAL A 505 1.71 3.22 -0.70
N PHE A 506 2.07 2.75 -1.87
CA PHE A 506 2.68 3.54 -2.92
C PHE A 506 1.62 4.25 -3.77
N THR A 507 0.93 5.21 -3.15
CA THR A 507 -0.02 6.09 -3.82
C THR A 507 0.67 6.99 -4.85
N THR A 508 -0.07 7.61 -5.77
CA THR A 508 0.49 8.57 -6.72
C THR A 508 1.21 9.74 -6.01
N ALA A 509 0.69 10.20 -4.87
CA ALA A 509 1.39 11.22 -4.07
C ALA A 509 2.66 10.70 -3.39
N ALA A 510 2.65 9.46 -2.90
CA ALA A 510 3.80 8.82 -2.29
C ALA A 510 4.86 8.38 -3.33
N SER A 511 4.47 8.22 -4.60
CA SER A 511 5.35 7.80 -5.69
C SER A 511 6.18 8.92 -6.31
N ARG A 512 6.08 10.15 -5.78
CA ARG A 512 7.00 11.23 -6.15
C ARG A 512 8.44 10.80 -5.85
N ARG A 513 9.37 11.13 -6.74
CA ARG A 513 10.79 10.74 -6.66
C ARG A 513 11.37 11.17 -5.32
N SER A 514 12.21 10.31 -4.73
CA SER A 514 12.88 10.51 -3.44
C SER A 514 11.98 10.58 -2.20
N HIS A 515 10.65 10.63 -2.35
CA HIS A 515 9.73 10.77 -1.22
C HIS A 515 9.73 9.54 -0.29
N SER A 516 9.70 8.33 -0.85
CA SER A 516 9.74 7.10 -0.05
C SER A 516 11.11 6.85 0.57
N MET A 517 12.20 7.16 -0.15
CA MET A 517 13.56 7.14 0.39
C MET A 517 13.71 8.06 1.61
N HIS A 518 13.16 9.27 1.53
CA HIS A 518 13.17 10.23 2.64
C HIS A 518 12.43 9.68 3.86
N LEU A 519 11.26 9.06 3.64
CA LEU A 519 10.54 8.35 4.69
C LEU A 519 11.36 7.21 5.30
N ARG A 520 12.06 6.42 4.49
CA ARG A 520 12.88 5.29 4.98
C ARG A 520 13.97 5.80 5.90
N ARG A 521 14.69 6.83 5.46
CA ARG A 521 15.75 7.47 6.24
C ARG A 521 15.28 7.95 7.60
N GLU A 522 14.17 8.70 7.66
CA GLU A 522 13.69 9.21 8.94
C GLU A 522 13.14 8.10 9.84
N LEU A 523 12.56 7.04 9.28
CA LEU A 523 12.17 5.85 10.03
C LEU A 523 13.37 5.05 10.56
N ASN A 524 14.46 4.91 9.79
CA ASN A 524 15.68 4.22 10.23
C ASN A 524 16.29 4.89 11.46
N LYS A 525 16.35 6.24 11.48
CA LYS A 525 16.79 7.02 12.65
C LYS A 525 15.97 6.76 13.90
N LEU A 526 14.70 6.38 13.73
CA LEU A 526 13.80 6.05 14.83
C LEU A 526 13.78 4.56 15.17
N GLY A 527 14.62 3.73 14.52
CA GLY A 527 14.67 2.28 14.75
C GLY A 527 13.53 1.50 14.09
N VAL A 528 12.80 2.11 13.15
CA VAL A 528 11.69 1.47 12.43
C VAL A 528 12.22 0.88 11.12
N LEU A 529 11.99 -0.42 10.91
CA LEU A 529 12.48 -1.14 9.74
C LEU A 529 11.49 -1.05 8.56
N PRO A 530 11.90 -0.49 7.41
CA PRO A 530 11.08 -0.50 6.20
C PRO A 530 10.79 -1.92 5.72
N TYR A 531 9.52 -2.32 5.67
CA TYR A 531 9.10 -3.69 5.33
C TYR A 531 8.59 -3.78 3.89
N TYR A 532 7.39 -3.28 3.63
CA TYR A 532 6.81 -3.32 2.30
C TYR A 532 6.55 -1.94 1.73
N THR A 533 6.76 -1.82 0.44
CA THR A 533 6.12 -0.81 -0.41
C THR A 533 5.01 -1.52 -1.22
N PHE A 534 3.76 -1.27 -0.88
CA PHE A 534 2.61 -1.88 -1.56
C PHE A 534 2.12 -1.01 -2.70
N ALA A 535 2.08 -1.55 -3.93
CA ALA A 535 1.31 -0.93 -4.98
C ALA A 535 -0.17 -0.85 -4.56
N VAL A 536 -0.83 0.26 -4.91
CA VAL A 536 -2.27 0.43 -4.62
C VAL A 536 -3.06 -0.64 -5.38
N LYS A 537 -3.90 -1.37 -4.65
CA LYS A 537 -4.85 -2.32 -5.24
C LYS A 537 -6.22 -1.66 -5.44
N GLY A 538 -7.06 -2.23 -6.29
CA GLY A 538 -8.39 -1.72 -6.61
C GLY A 538 -8.52 -1.28 -8.07
N PHE A 539 -9.74 -0.97 -8.48
CA PHE A 539 -10.08 -0.73 -9.88
C PHE A 539 -10.15 0.75 -10.20
N LYS A 540 -11.38 1.21 -10.42
CA LYS A 540 -11.71 2.58 -10.70
C LYS A 540 -11.72 3.38 -9.41
N GLU A 541 -12.18 2.81 -8.30
CA GLU A 541 -12.27 3.48 -6.99
C GLU A 541 -10.93 4.02 -6.49
N ASN A 542 -9.85 3.31 -6.77
CA ASN A 542 -8.49 3.69 -6.38
C ASN A 542 -7.67 4.22 -7.56
N ARG A 543 -8.28 4.45 -8.73
CA ARG A 543 -7.56 4.90 -9.92
C ARG A 543 -6.82 6.19 -9.64
N GLU A 544 -7.42 7.21 -9.03
CA GLU A 544 -6.69 8.44 -8.66
C GLU A 544 -5.46 8.18 -7.78
N ASN A 545 -5.53 7.25 -6.82
CA ASN A 545 -4.42 6.94 -5.92
C ASN A 545 -3.39 5.97 -6.52
N ALA A 546 -3.71 5.21 -7.57
CA ALA A 546 -2.82 4.20 -8.11
C ALA A 546 -1.66 4.78 -8.93
N ALA A 547 -0.41 4.51 -8.53
CA ALA A 547 0.74 4.68 -9.40
C ALA A 547 0.87 3.47 -10.35
N PRO A 548 1.31 3.64 -11.61
CA PRO A 548 1.62 2.52 -12.50
C PRO A 548 2.65 1.56 -11.87
N ILE A 549 2.54 0.27 -12.16
CA ILE A 549 3.47 -0.76 -11.68
C ILE A 549 4.88 -0.53 -12.23
N ALA A 550 4.98 0.04 -13.43
CA ALA A 550 6.23 0.55 -13.99
C ALA A 550 6.94 1.54 -13.03
N ARG A 551 6.19 2.42 -12.36
CA ARG A 551 6.74 3.36 -11.38
C ARG A 551 7.19 2.67 -10.09
N VAL A 552 6.50 1.61 -9.66
CA VAL A 552 6.91 0.76 -8.52
C VAL A 552 8.23 0.05 -8.83
N ALA A 553 8.35 -0.55 -10.02
CA ALA A 553 9.60 -1.20 -10.46
C ALA A 553 10.75 -0.20 -10.55
N GLN A 554 10.47 1.01 -11.00
CA GLN A 554 11.43 2.10 -11.01
C GLN A 554 11.88 2.50 -9.60
N GLU A 555 10.96 2.65 -8.65
CA GLU A 555 11.30 2.95 -7.25
C GLU A 555 12.22 1.90 -6.65
N VAL A 556 12.00 0.60 -6.96
CA VAL A 556 12.89 -0.47 -6.48
C VAL A 556 14.32 -0.26 -6.97
N ILE A 557 14.53 0.02 -8.25
CA ILE A 557 15.90 0.22 -8.76
C ILE A 557 16.54 1.46 -8.13
N GLU A 558 15.79 2.55 -8.06
CA GLU A 558 16.25 3.83 -7.51
C GLU A 558 16.59 3.75 -6.02
N GLU A 559 15.70 3.18 -5.21
CA GLU A 559 15.88 3.03 -3.76
C GLU A 559 17.05 2.10 -3.45
N LYS A 560 17.15 0.95 -4.12
CA LYS A 560 18.17 -0.06 -3.83
C LYS A 560 19.54 0.35 -4.31
N ALA A 561 19.65 1.19 -5.33
CA ALA A 561 20.92 1.78 -5.76
C ALA A 561 21.57 2.64 -4.65
N LEU A 562 20.77 3.21 -3.74
CA LEU A 562 21.24 4.07 -2.65
C LEU A 562 21.24 3.38 -1.29
N GLY A 563 20.22 2.56 -0.98
CA GLY A 563 19.94 2.13 0.38
C GLY A 563 20.09 0.63 0.65
N LYS A 564 20.54 -0.19 -0.31
CA LYS A 564 20.66 -1.64 -0.10
C LYS A 564 22.01 -1.99 0.55
N PRO A 565 22.02 -2.60 1.75
CA PRO A 565 23.26 -3.12 2.33
C PRO A 565 23.86 -4.25 1.48
N SER A 566 25.18 -4.26 1.40
CA SER A 566 25.99 -5.30 0.76
C SER A 566 25.93 -6.63 1.51
N LYS A 567 25.73 -6.60 2.84
CA LYS A 567 25.59 -7.78 3.69
C LYS A 567 24.21 -7.83 4.32
N ASP A 568 23.57 -9.00 4.29
CA ASP A 568 22.32 -9.20 5.02
C ASP A 568 22.58 -9.38 6.53
N ARG A 569 22.51 -8.25 7.25
CA ARG A 569 22.56 -8.15 8.72
C ARG A 569 21.17 -8.10 9.36
N SER A 570 20.11 -8.33 8.58
CA SER A 570 18.74 -8.03 9.02
C SER A 570 18.32 -8.80 10.27
N ILE A 571 18.87 -9.99 10.52
CA ILE A 571 18.56 -10.76 11.73
C ILE A 571 18.97 -10.05 13.03
N GLU A 572 19.98 -9.17 12.98
CA GLU A 572 20.48 -8.42 14.13
C GLU A 572 19.41 -7.49 14.74
N PHE A 573 18.39 -7.08 13.95
CA PHE A 573 17.28 -6.24 14.43
C PHE A 573 16.41 -6.91 15.51
N TYR A 574 16.52 -8.22 15.72
CA TYR A 574 15.87 -8.91 16.85
C TYR A 574 16.75 -9.02 18.10
N ASN A 575 18.06 -8.76 18.01
CA ASN A 575 18.99 -8.92 19.14
C ASN A 575 18.65 -7.92 20.26
N ASN A 576 18.44 -6.65 19.88
CA ASN A 576 18.05 -5.61 20.83
C ASN A 576 17.12 -4.58 20.16
N PRO A 577 15.83 -4.90 19.97
CA PRO A 577 14.92 -4.05 19.21
C PRO A 577 14.75 -2.63 19.77
N SER A 578 14.93 -2.44 21.09
CA SER A 578 14.88 -1.11 21.69
C SER A 578 16.02 -0.22 21.22
N GLU A 579 17.14 -0.79 20.77
CA GLU A 579 18.34 -0.08 20.32
C GLU A 579 18.50 -0.05 18.79
N ASN A 580 17.52 -0.51 18.01
CA ASN A 580 17.65 -0.63 16.55
C ASN A 580 18.04 0.65 15.81
N HIS A 581 17.69 1.83 16.32
CA HIS A 581 18.20 3.12 15.79
C HIS A 581 19.74 3.22 15.74
N LYS A 582 20.44 2.63 16.73
CA LYS A 582 21.91 2.56 16.75
C LYS A 582 22.43 1.56 15.74
N LEU A 583 21.74 0.42 15.57
CA LEU A 583 22.10 -0.57 14.54
C LEU A 583 21.95 0.02 13.13
N PHE A 584 20.90 0.79 12.86
CA PHE A 584 20.79 1.54 11.60
C PHE A 584 21.96 2.49 11.41
N ALA A 585 22.23 3.36 12.39
CA ALA A 585 23.36 4.30 12.32
C ALA A 585 24.71 3.59 12.12
N GLN A 586 24.88 2.40 12.71
CA GLN A 586 26.06 1.56 12.52
C GLN A 586 26.15 1.05 11.08
N ILE A 587 25.09 0.44 10.54
CA ILE A 587 25.05 -0.08 9.15
C ILE A 587 25.29 1.06 8.16
N GLU A 588 24.59 2.18 8.34
CA GLU A 588 24.72 3.37 7.49
C GLU A 588 26.16 3.90 7.46
N LYS A 589 26.82 3.95 8.62
CA LYS A 589 28.22 4.38 8.73
C LYS A 589 29.21 3.37 8.13
N GLU A 590 29.05 2.08 8.42
CA GLU A 590 29.96 1.02 7.98
C GLU A 590 29.90 0.79 6.47
N GLU A 591 28.74 0.98 5.86
CA GLU A 591 28.51 0.73 4.43
C GLU A 591 28.35 2.02 3.61
N ASN A 592 28.53 3.21 4.24
CA ASN A 592 28.36 4.52 3.63
C ASN A 592 27.00 4.69 2.92
N LEU A 593 25.93 4.25 3.59
CA LEU A 593 24.56 4.33 3.07
C LEU A 593 23.85 5.55 3.66
N PRO A 594 23.08 6.32 2.84
CA PRO A 594 22.26 7.41 3.34
C PRO A 594 21.04 6.95 4.17
N PHE A 595 20.62 5.70 4.00
CA PHE A 595 19.52 5.02 4.68
C PHE A 595 19.55 3.51 4.38
N VAL A 596 18.75 2.71 5.08
CA VAL A 596 18.50 1.29 4.76
C VAL A 596 17.14 1.14 4.08
N ALA A 597 17.15 0.63 2.84
CA ALA A 597 16.00 0.50 1.96
C ALA A 597 14.92 -0.48 2.48
N THR A 598 13.73 -0.43 1.87
CA THR A 598 12.66 -1.41 2.15
C THR A 598 13.10 -2.85 1.88
N ASP A 599 12.46 -3.83 2.51
CA ASP A 599 12.69 -5.24 2.17
C ASP A 599 12.22 -5.52 0.74
N ARG A 600 10.91 -5.34 0.47
CA ARG A 600 10.34 -5.64 -0.85
C ARG A 600 9.23 -4.66 -1.26
N SER A 601 9.11 -4.45 -2.56
CA SER A 601 7.95 -3.81 -3.17
C SER A 601 7.05 -4.86 -3.83
N LEU A 602 5.73 -4.79 -3.62
CA LEU A 602 4.78 -5.85 -4.04
C LEU A 602 3.40 -5.27 -4.39
N ILE A 603 2.65 -5.94 -5.24
CA ILE A 603 1.18 -5.81 -5.32
C ILE A 603 0.51 -7.05 -4.71
N ASN A 604 -0.69 -6.89 -4.14
CA ASN A 604 -1.57 -8.03 -3.85
C ASN A 604 -2.18 -8.52 -5.16
N LEU A 605 -2.02 -9.79 -5.49
CA LEU A 605 -2.69 -10.34 -6.67
C LEU A 605 -4.19 -10.50 -6.36
N PRO A 606 -5.09 -10.32 -7.35
CA PRO A 606 -6.55 -10.44 -7.18
C PRO A 606 -7.05 -11.86 -6.85
N ALA A 607 -6.17 -12.85 -6.93
CA ALA A 607 -6.41 -14.19 -6.42
C ALA A 607 -5.51 -14.39 -5.18
N LEU A 608 -4.60 -15.36 -5.23
CA LEU A 608 -3.70 -15.67 -4.13
C LEU A 608 -2.34 -15.02 -4.32
N GLY A 609 -1.71 -14.71 -3.20
CA GLY A 609 -0.32 -14.27 -3.18
C GLY A 609 -0.10 -12.77 -3.31
N LYS A 610 1.18 -12.42 -3.43
CA LYS A 610 1.73 -11.07 -3.58
C LYS A 610 2.93 -11.20 -4.49
N SER A 611 3.17 -10.24 -5.38
CA SER A 611 4.31 -10.29 -6.29
C SER A 611 4.64 -8.93 -6.89
N LEU A 612 5.87 -8.78 -7.37
CA LEU A 612 6.30 -7.79 -8.35
C LEU A 612 7.04 -8.47 -9.51
N CYS A 613 6.95 -9.80 -9.64
CA CYS A 613 7.37 -10.50 -10.85
C CYS A 613 6.30 -10.29 -11.92
N PHE A 614 6.55 -9.40 -12.87
CA PHE A 614 5.60 -9.12 -13.94
C PHE A 614 6.30 -8.87 -15.27
N GLU A 615 5.55 -9.01 -16.36
CA GLU A 615 5.91 -8.61 -17.71
C GLU A 615 4.71 -7.95 -18.40
N GLN A 616 4.96 -6.88 -19.15
CA GLN A 616 3.97 -6.27 -20.02
C GLN A 616 3.73 -7.17 -21.23
N ILE A 617 2.52 -7.69 -21.33
CA ILE A 617 2.11 -8.59 -22.43
C ILE A 617 1.22 -7.89 -23.45
N GLY A 618 0.70 -6.70 -23.13
CA GLY A 618 -0.19 -5.96 -24.02
C GLY A 618 -0.42 -4.51 -23.58
N ILE A 619 -1.27 -3.82 -24.33
CA ILE A 619 -1.71 -2.45 -24.04
C ILE A 619 -3.14 -2.25 -24.58
N THR A 620 -3.94 -1.49 -23.84
CA THR A 620 -5.32 -1.15 -24.19
C THR A 620 -5.38 0.11 -25.07
N LEU A 621 -6.50 0.33 -25.78
CA LEU A 621 -6.70 1.53 -26.62
C LEU A 621 -6.51 2.86 -25.88
N ASP A 622 -6.76 2.87 -24.58
CA ASP A 622 -6.58 4.04 -23.70
C ASP A 622 -5.21 4.06 -22.99
N GLY A 623 -4.23 3.29 -23.47
CA GLY A 623 -2.84 3.34 -23.02
C GLY A 623 -2.56 2.68 -21.67
N ARG A 624 -3.51 1.94 -21.08
CA ARG A 624 -3.25 1.14 -19.87
C ARG A 624 -2.54 -0.14 -20.26
N ARG A 625 -1.43 -0.46 -19.60
CA ARG A 625 -0.68 -1.70 -19.85
C ARG A 625 -1.44 -2.91 -19.33
N ILE A 626 -1.29 -4.02 -20.05
CA ILE A 626 -1.77 -5.34 -19.66
C ILE A 626 -0.55 -6.10 -19.17
N LEU A 627 -0.57 -6.52 -17.91
CA LEU A 627 0.57 -7.11 -17.22
C LEU A 627 0.27 -8.57 -16.84
N SER A 628 1.21 -9.47 -17.09
CA SER A 628 1.20 -10.85 -16.60
C SER A 628 2.07 -10.95 -15.37
N PHE A 629 1.50 -11.38 -14.24
CA PHE A 629 2.22 -11.61 -13.00
C PHE A 629 2.48 -13.09 -12.73
N GLU A 630 3.66 -13.39 -12.19
CA GLU A 630 3.96 -14.69 -11.58
C GLU A 630 3.85 -14.61 -10.07
N HIS A 631 3.52 -15.71 -9.40
CA HIS A 631 3.54 -15.79 -7.94
C HIS A 631 4.97 -15.66 -7.36
N ASP A 632 5.09 -15.15 -6.12
CA ASP A 632 6.38 -14.96 -5.44
C ASP A 632 7.09 -16.29 -5.16
N LYS A 633 8.19 -16.55 -5.87
CA LYS A 633 9.00 -17.79 -5.75
C LYS A 633 9.76 -17.88 -4.43
N PHE A 634 9.81 -16.82 -3.62
CA PHE A 634 10.49 -16.77 -2.32
C PHE A 634 9.50 -16.91 -1.15
N ARG A 635 8.33 -17.51 -1.39
CA ARG A 635 7.33 -17.78 -0.36
C ARG A 635 6.62 -19.10 -0.63
N ASN A 636 6.31 -19.82 0.44
CA ASN A 636 5.41 -20.97 0.35
C ASN A 636 3.98 -20.46 0.15
N HIS A 637 3.31 -21.00 -0.86
CA HIS A 637 1.91 -20.68 -1.16
C HIS A 637 0.98 -21.79 -0.66
N SER A 638 -0.32 -21.52 -0.70
CA SER A 638 -1.32 -22.56 -0.48
C SER A 638 -1.12 -23.70 -1.50
N PRO A 639 -1.44 -24.96 -1.14
CA PRO A 639 -1.41 -26.10 -2.07
C PRO A 639 -2.23 -25.92 -3.35
N ILE A 640 -3.25 -25.05 -3.35
CA ILE A 640 -4.07 -24.74 -4.54
C ILE A 640 -3.31 -23.88 -5.56
N VAL A 641 -2.27 -23.15 -5.14
CA VAL A 641 -1.48 -22.32 -6.06
C VAL A 641 -0.59 -23.22 -6.91
N GLU A 642 -0.94 -23.37 -8.19
CA GLU A 642 -0.09 -24.04 -9.15
C GLU A 642 1.15 -23.19 -9.46
N ASN A 643 2.34 -23.77 -9.26
CA ASN A 643 3.60 -23.13 -9.60
C ASN A 643 3.66 -22.89 -11.12
N GLY A 644 3.35 -21.66 -11.55
CA GLY A 644 3.39 -21.25 -12.96
C GLY A 644 2.12 -20.55 -13.44
N GLU A 645 1.02 -20.58 -12.68
CA GLU A 645 -0.18 -19.83 -13.05
C GLU A 645 0.12 -18.32 -13.11
N LYS A 646 -0.24 -17.72 -14.24
CA LYS A 646 -0.06 -16.29 -14.53
C LYS A 646 -1.33 -15.53 -14.18
N VAL A 647 -1.20 -14.43 -13.46
CA VAL A 647 -2.32 -13.55 -13.12
C VAL A 647 -2.25 -12.30 -13.99
N ILE A 648 -3.27 -12.09 -14.81
CA ILE A 648 -3.33 -10.88 -15.65
C ILE A 648 -3.93 -9.72 -14.86
N ILE A 649 -3.34 -8.54 -14.97
CA ILE A 649 -3.88 -7.29 -14.41
C ILE A 649 -3.78 -6.20 -15.47
N VAL A 650 -4.88 -5.50 -15.72
CA VAL A 650 -4.87 -4.26 -16.51
C VAL A 650 -4.72 -3.08 -15.56
N GLU A 651 -3.70 -2.25 -15.79
CA GLU A 651 -3.41 -1.11 -14.92
C GLU A 651 -4.63 -0.19 -14.73
N ALA A 652 -4.69 0.50 -13.59
CA ALA A 652 -5.81 1.40 -13.30
C ALA A 652 -5.81 2.66 -14.20
N LYS A 653 -4.62 3.13 -14.59
CA LYS A 653 -4.38 4.29 -15.46
C LYS A 653 -3.15 4.07 -16.34
N SER A 654 -3.06 4.79 -17.46
CA SER A 654 -1.87 4.82 -18.33
C SER A 654 -0.71 5.55 -17.65
N ILE A 655 0.51 5.34 -18.14
CA ILE A 655 1.68 6.11 -17.69
C ILE A 655 1.49 7.60 -18.02
N ALA A 656 0.99 7.93 -19.21
CA ALA A 656 0.71 9.30 -19.62
C ALA A 656 -0.26 10.02 -18.66
N ALA A 657 -1.34 9.36 -18.25
CA ALA A 657 -2.27 9.89 -17.25
C ALA A 657 -1.61 10.08 -15.87
N TYR A 658 -0.74 9.16 -15.46
CA TYR A 658 0.07 9.31 -14.26
C TYR A 658 1.00 10.54 -14.35
N LEU A 659 1.72 10.73 -15.46
CA LEU A 659 2.62 11.86 -15.68
C LEU A 659 1.86 13.19 -15.63
N ARG A 660 0.68 13.26 -16.27
CA ARG A 660 -0.20 14.44 -16.17
C ARG A 660 -0.63 14.71 -14.73
N GLN A 661 -0.94 13.66 -13.95
CA GLN A 661 -1.34 13.82 -12.56
C GLN A 661 -0.20 14.34 -11.66
N ILE A 662 1.01 13.79 -11.75
CA ILE A 662 2.13 14.26 -10.93
C ILE A 662 2.57 15.68 -11.33
N LYS A 663 2.38 16.10 -12.60
CA LYS A 663 2.57 17.48 -13.02
C LYS A 663 1.71 18.45 -12.22
N THR A 664 0.46 18.07 -11.91
CA THR A 664 -0.42 18.88 -11.04
C THR A 664 0.05 18.95 -9.59
N MET A 665 0.91 18.02 -9.16
CA MET A 665 1.56 18.02 -7.85
C MET A 665 2.82 18.90 -7.84
N GLY A 666 3.20 19.46 -8.99
CA GLY A 666 4.38 20.30 -9.17
C GLY A 666 5.65 19.54 -9.53
N GLU A 667 5.54 18.28 -9.92
CA GLU A 667 6.66 17.46 -10.38
C GLU A 667 7.06 17.81 -11.82
N ASN A 668 8.36 17.75 -12.11
CA ASN A 668 8.88 17.83 -13.48
C ASN A 668 8.73 16.46 -14.16
N THR A 669 7.84 16.34 -15.14
CA THR A 669 7.53 15.06 -15.79
C THR A 669 8.71 14.45 -16.56
N ASN A 670 9.70 15.26 -16.98
CA ASN A 670 10.88 14.76 -17.67
C ASN A 670 11.70 13.82 -16.78
N ASP A 671 11.73 14.10 -15.46
CA ASP A 671 12.45 13.30 -14.47
C ASP A 671 11.86 11.89 -14.29
N TYR A 672 10.64 11.68 -14.80
CA TYR A 672 9.85 10.45 -14.73
C TYR A 672 9.71 9.75 -16.09
N TYR A 673 10.15 10.36 -17.20
CA TYR A 673 9.92 9.80 -18.53
C TYR A 673 10.56 8.41 -18.72
N GLY A 674 11.59 8.10 -17.92
CA GLY A 674 12.19 6.77 -17.82
C GLY A 674 11.22 5.63 -17.49
N ILE A 675 10.05 5.91 -16.88
CA ILE A 675 9.06 4.89 -16.48
C ILE A 675 8.61 4.03 -17.66
N TYR A 676 8.57 4.58 -18.88
CA TYR A 676 8.12 3.83 -20.05
C TYR A 676 8.93 2.57 -20.35
N SER A 677 10.19 2.47 -19.91
CA SER A 677 10.98 1.23 -20.12
C SER A 677 10.75 0.15 -19.09
N TYR A 678 10.09 0.46 -17.98
CA TYR A 678 9.79 -0.50 -16.91
C TYR A 678 8.60 -1.37 -17.28
N SER A 679 8.86 -2.30 -18.20
CA SER A 679 7.89 -3.28 -18.71
C SER A 679 8.00 -4.64 -18.02
N LYS A 680 9.03 -4.85 -17.22
CA LYS A 680 9.22 -6.06 -16.40
C LYS A 680 9.73 -5.71 -15.01
N GLY A 681 9.37 -6.56 -14.05
CA GLY A 681 9.84 -6.48 -12.67
C GLY A 681 10.12 -7.85 -12.10
N GLN A 682 10.90 -7.89 -11.02
CA GLN A 682 11.18 -9.12 -10.29
C GLN A 682 10.95 -8.87 -8.79
N THR A 683 10.24 -9.79 -8.15
CA THR A 683 10.11 -9.82 -6.69
C THR A 683 11.49 -10.07 -6.08
N GLU A 684 11.90 -9.21 -5.15
CA GLU A 684 13.15 -9.39 -4.44
C GLU A 684 13.09 -10.59 -3.47
N LYS A 685 14.24 -11.22 -3.23
CA LYS A 685 14.36 -12.21 -2.16
C LYS A 685 14.13 -11.51 -0.82
N ARG A 686 13.35 -12.16 0.05
CA ARG A 686 13.04 -11.69 1.39
C ARG A 686 14.28 -11.70 2.28
N SER A 687 14.47 -10.65 3.07
CA SER A 687 15.52 -10.58 4.08
C SER A 687 15.25 -11.54 5.25
N LYS A 688 16.31 -12.05 5.88
CA LYS A 688 16.21 -13.05 6.97
C LYS A 688 15.37 -12.60 8.16
N VAL A 689 15.31 -11.30 8.46
CA VAL A 689 14.45 -10.74 9.53
C VAL A 689 12.96 -11.05 9.35
N PHE A 690 12.51 -11.27 8.11
CA PHE A 690 11.12 -11.60 7.80
C PHE A 690 10.90 -13.10 7.55
N GLU A 691 11.96 -13.91 7.58
CA GLU A 691 11.90 -15.37 7.55
C GLU A 691 11.60 -15.94 8.95
N TYR A 692 10.95 -17.10 8.98
CA TYR A 692 10.67 -17.79 10.24
C TYR A 692 11.95 -18.45 10.77
N PRO A 693 12.20 -18.41 12.10
CA PRO A 693 13.25 -19.21 12.71
C PRO A 693 13.04 -20.69 12.36
N LYS A 694 14.12 -21.41 12.03
CA LYS A 694 14.03 -22.84 11.76
C LYS A 694 13.69 -23.60 13.04
N PHE A 695 12.81 -24.60 12.91
CA PHE A 695 12.60 -25.60 13.95
C PHE A 695 13.81 -26.53 14.05
N ASN A 696 14.04 -27.09 15.24
CA ASN A 696 15.01 -28.15 15.48
C ASN A 696 14.40 -29.56 15.27
N TYR A 697 13.22 -29.64 14.65
CA TYR A 697 12.49 -30.84 14.32
C TYR A 697 11.84 -30.70 12.94
N ASN A 698 11.43 -31.83 12.36
CA ASN A 698 10.72 -31.83 11.09
C ASN A 698 9.22 -31.69 11.31
N LEU A 699 8.58 -30.86 10.49
CA LEU A 699 7.13 -30.71 10.50
C LEU A 699 6.47 -31.88 9.79
N ILE A 700 5.24 -32.22 10.21
CA ILE A 700 4.38 -33.10 9.43
C ILE A 700 4.14 -32.52 8.03
N ASN A 701 4.28 -33.34 6.98
CA ASN A 701 4.13 -32.89 5.60
C ASN A 701 2.69 -32.53 5.19
N LYS A 702 1.68 -32.98 5.96
CA LYS A 702 0.26 -32.83 5.59
C LYS A 702 -0.34 -31.56 6.20
N TYR A 703 -0.96 -30.75 5.37
CA TYR A 703 -1.85 -29.67 5.82
C TYR A 703 -3.16 -30.25 6.35
N ASN A 704 -3.55 -29.88 7.57
CA ASN A 704 -4.91 -30.05 8.04
C ASN A 704 -5.71 -28.76 7.77
N HIS A 705 -7.04 -28.87 7.81
CA HIS A 705 -7.96 -27.78 7.46
C HIS A 705 -7.73 -27.20 6.05
N CYS A 706 -7.27 -28.03 5.11
CA CYS A 706 -7.10 -27.65 3.71
C CYS A 706 -7.74 -28.70 2.81
N GLU A 707 -8.56 -28.25 1.86
CA GLU A 707 -9.14 -29.04 0.77
C GLU A 707 -8.63 -28.44 -0.55
N ILE A 708 -8.21 -29.29 -1.48
CA ILE A 708 -7.66 -28.89 -2.79
C ILE A 708 -8.74 -29.06 -3.85
#